data_AF-A0A8H3C2V1-F1
#
_entry.id   AF-A0A8H3C2V1-F1
#
_cell.length_a   1.000
_cell.length_b   1.000
_cell.length_c   1.000
_cell.angle_alpha   90.00
_cell.angle_beta   90.00
_cell.angle_gamma   90.00
#
_symmetry.space_group_name_H-M   'P 1'
#
loop_
_entity.id
_entity.type
_entity.pdbx_description
1 polymer ?
#
loop_
_entity_poly.entity_id
_entity_poly.type
_entity_poly.pdbx_seq_one_letter_code
_entity_poly.pdbx_strand_id
1 'polypeptide(L)'
;MAPALPVIPAVLALLLGAQGIKKRSLSPSGGITAFVVGFLMMSVPLRGFGVSLIVFYLTGSRVTKVGKQLKGKLEEGHDMNGYRSGWQVLCNSFTAFIASCLWGALFASTSVHGYFIRPFLPSFISWDPTDLDMQKICPMDPHFGGGWSRTLVLVVLGHFACCLGDTMASELGILSKSPPRLITTFAKVPPGTNGAMSRTGTLASLAGGVIMGVTMLITLLIESPACRGRIGSLAFSLLLAGACGGLGGSALDSLIGAIIQRTEFSDVSGSIITDDTKSRPRRAGEVKVISGLNLLTNNQVNLISSVVTAVSWFHDVIALVCCLRAPVGDGIRLADFLQVKDDDEFSDNIPRGTYSREVLSSLRWIPELNILSKRNTASNLVDLATSDISEGDITNEDVKDILNDSNGDEPATTRDKTDTFLNLTPATMSGAKDDFYLRYYTGHSGRHGHEFLEFEYSNGRLRYANNSNYRNDSLIRKEMWVGTLLVKELKRIVEASEIIKEDDANWPKKSIVGKQELEIKIGNDHISFETAKIGSLVDVQESEDPEGLRVFYYLVQDLRAFKHTNLTEYSTQRLSHVRHVLATHPDANATMSNPKFQISHKAYTKLILHAAKYPHAPVNGVLLGEPSGEPIVIADAVPLLHQWTSLSPMMEIGLDLARTHAESMGMKLLGYYQATQRLDDDEGLSAVGQKITTNLREHFKDAFALVIDSSSIASTTTPPLIPYTSSNLTRASFSPTFTLAEADSVQRALASVRKDSALNTFGDFDDHLEDVSVDWLRGGIWGDEFKG
;
A
#
# COMPACT_ATOMS: atom_id res chain seq x y z
N MET A 1 -0.91 -8.77 44.36
CA MET A 1 0.21 -7.84 44.05
C MET A 1 0.31 -7.78 42.54
N ALA A 2 0.41 -6.60 41.92
CA ALA A 2 0.53 -6.51 40.46
C ALA A 2 1.84 -7.19 40.01
N PRO A 3 1.84 -7.96 38.90
CA PRO A 3 3.05 -8.59 38.40
C PRO A 3 4.05 -7.52 37.95
N ALA A 4 5.32 -7.70 38.29
CA ALA A 4 6.39 -6.83 37.79
C ALA A 4 6.48 -6.94 36.27
N LEU A 5 6.72 -5.81 35.58
CA LEU A 5 6.88 -5.80 34.13
C LEU A 5 8.09 -6.67 33.73
N PRO A 6 7.94 -7.68 32.86
CA PRO A 6 9.05 -8.49 32.40
C PRO A 6 9.93 -7.71 31.41
N VAL A 7 10.90 -6.96 31.95
CA VAL A 7 11.76 -6.04 31.20
C VAL A 7 12.57 -6.75 30.11
N ILE A 8 13.12 -7.94 30.40
CA ILE A 8 13.94 -8.68 29.43
C ILE A 8 13.12 -9.05 28.16
N PRO A 9 11.94 -9.70 28.27
CA PRO A 9 11.03 -9.90 27.14
C PRO A 9 10.67 -8.62 26.39
N ALA A 10 10.40 -7.51 27.10
CA ALA A 10 10.04 -6.24 26.47
C ALA A 10 11.18 -5.69 25.61
N VAL A 11 12.41 -5.66 26.13
CA VAL A 11 13.59 -5.19 25.41
C VAL A 11 13.89 -6.09 24.21
N LEU A 12 13.84 -7.41 24.39
CA LEU A 12 14.08 -8.36 23.29
C LEU A 12 13.03 -8.23 22.18
N ALA A 13 11.74 -8.12 22.52
CA ALA A 13 10.67 -7.92 21.55
C ALA A 13 10.86 -6.62 20.76
N LEU A 14 11.23 -5.54 21.45
CA LEU A 14 11.46 -4.24 20.84
C LEU A 14 12.64 -4.29 19.88
N LEU A 15 13.76 -4.89 20.29
CA LEU A 15 14.95 -5.04 19.45
C LEU A 15 14.66 -5.88 18.21
N LEU A 16 13.97 -7.02 18.35
CA LEU A 16 13.63 -7.89 17.22
C LEU A 16 12.65 -7.21 16.25
N GLY A 17 11.63 -6.52 16.77
CA GLY A 17 10.68 -5.75 15.96
C GLY A 17 11.36 -4.60 15.20
N ALA A 18 12.16 -3.79 15.90
CA ALA A 18 12.91 -2.67 15.31
C ALA A 18 13.94 -3.17 14.28
N GLN A 19 14.65 -4.25 14.58
CA GLN A 19 15.59 -4.86 13.64
C GLN A 19 14.86 -5.43 12.41
N GLY A 20 13.66 -5.98 12.57
CA GLY A 20 12.84 -6.46 11.48
C GLY A 20 12.41 -5.35 10.52
N ILE A 21 12.02 -4.18 11.05
CA ILE A 21 11.74 -2.98 10.24
C ILE A 21 13.01 -2.51 9.53
N LYS A 22 14.13 -2.38 10.27
CA LYS A 22 15.41 -1.92 9.71
C LYS A 22 15.93 -2.83 8.59
N LYS A 23 15.79 -4.15 8.75
CA LYS A 23 16.20 -5.15 7.74
C LYS A 23 15.19 -5.34 6.61
N ARG A 24 14.11 -4.56 6.61
CA ARG A 24 13.01 -4.64 5.66
C ARG A 24 12.33 -6.01 5.58
N SER A 25 12.35 -6.78 6.68
CA SER A 25 11.62 -8.04 6.79
C SER A 25 10.21 -7.86 7.37
N LEU A 26 9.95 -6.76 8.05
CA LEU A 26 8.64 -6.39 8.60
C LEU A 26 8.24 -4.98 8.13
N SER A 27 6.96 -4.79 7.83
CA SER A 27 6.40 -3.44 7.67
C SER A 27 6.32 -2.74 9.04
N PRO A 28 6.05 -1.41 9.11
CA PRO A 28 5.81 -0.74 10.38
C PRO A 28 4.69 -1.39 11.20
N SER A 29 3.57 -1.76 10.56
CA SER A 29 2.49 -2.52 11.22
C SER A 29 2.96 -3.90 11.66
N GLY A 30 3.75 -4.59 10.83
CA GLY A 30 4.37 -5.87 11.16
C GLY A 30 5.28 -5.81 12.38
N GLY A 31 6.09 -4.75 12.51
CA GLY A 31 6.99 -4.55 13.65
C GLY A 31 6.25 -4.26 14.95
N ILE A 32 5.17 -3.46 14.92
CA ILE A 32 4.33 -3.21 16.09
C ILE A 32 3.62 -4.50 16.53
N THR A 33 3.02 -5.24 15.59
CA THR A 33 2.40 -6.54 15.90
C THR A 33 3.42 -7.53 16.45
N ALA A 34 4.60 -7.63 15.84
CA ALA A 34 5.67 -8.51 16.29
C ALA A 34 6.17 -8.14 17.69
N PHE A 35 6.21 -6.86 18.03
CA PHE A 35 6.50 -6.40 19.39
C PHE A 35 5.44 -6.90 20.38
N VAL A 36 4.14 -6.67 20.11
CA VAL A 36 3.07 -7.05 21.04
C VAL A 36 3.00 -8.57 21.23
N VAL A 37 2.93 -9.32 20.13
CA VAL A 37 2.87 -10.80 20.17
C VAL A 37 4.14 -11.35 20.79
N GLY A 38 5.31 -10.86 20.35
CA GLY A 38 6.60 -11.32 20.86
C GLY A 38 6.79 -11.04 22.35
N PHE A 39 6.43 -9.84 22.81
CA PHE A 39 6.51 -9.46 24.22
C PHE A 39 5.66 -10.40 25.08
N LEU A 40 4.39 -10.59 24.73
CA LEU A 40 3.48 -11.42 25.52
C LEU A 40 3.91 -12.89 25.52
N MET A 41 4.25 -13.47 24.37
CA MET A 41 4.73 -14.86 24.31
C MET A 41 6.03 -15.08 25.09
N MET A 42 6.98 -14.14 25.02
CA MET A 42 8.23 -14.21 25.79
C MET A 42 8.06 -13.88 27.28
N SER A 43 6.93 -13.27 27.66
CA SER A 43 6.59 -12.99 29.06
C SER A 43 6.03 -14.21 29.79
N VAL A 44 5.76 -15.31 29.09
CA VAL A 44 5.41 -16.59 29.69
C VAL A 44 6.66 -17.21 30.34
N PRO A 45 6.59 -17.71 31.59
CA PRO A 45 7.78 -18.26 32.27
C PRO A 45 8.45 -19.45 31.57
N LEU A 46 7.67 -20.25 30.82
CA LEU A 46 8.20 -21.31 29.96
C LEU A 46 8.79 -20.69 28.69
N ARG A 47 10.13 -20.57 28.62
CA ARG A 47 10.76 -19.82 27.53
C ARG A 47 10.77 -20.60 26.22
N GLY A 48 10.44 -21.89 26.24
CA GLY A 48 10.15 -22.71 25.05
C GLY A 48 9.24 -22.03 24.03
N PHE A 49 8.22 -21.28 24.47
CA PHE A 49 7.33 -20.55 23.57
C PHE A 49 8.01 -19.36 22.88
N GLY A 50 8.73 -18.54 23.64
CA GLY A 50 9.48 -17.40 23.12
C GLY A 50 10.62 -17.82 22.19
N VAL A 51 11.38 -18.85 22.57
CA VAL A 51 12.47 -19.39 21.75
C VAL A 51 11.92 -19.97 20.43
N SER A 52 10.80 -20.69 20.48
CA SER A 52 10.14 -21.21 19.28
C SER A 52 9.74 -20.09 18.32
N LEU A 53 9.14 -19.00 18.83
CA LEU A 53 8.79 -17.83 18.02
C LEU A 53 10.04 -17.21 17.34
N ILE A 54 11.13 -17.05 18.09
CA ILE A 54 12.38 -16.48 17.57
C ILE A 54 12.98 -17.38 16.49
N VAL A 55 13.04 -18.70 16.72
CA VAL A 55 13.57 -19.65 15.74
C VAL A 55 12.71 -19.69 14.49
N PHE A 56 11.39 -19.71 14.62
CA PHE A 56 10.45 -19.59 13.49
C PHE A 56 10.74 -18.34 12.66
N TYR A 57 10.78 -17.17 13.31
CA TYR A 57 11.02 -15.89 12.65
C TYR A 57 12.38 -15.86 11.94
N LEU A 58 13.46 -16.26 12.63
CA LEU A 58 14.82 -16.18 12.10
C LEU A 58 15.09 -17.21 10.99
N THR A 59 14.53 -18.40 11.10
CA THR A 59 14.68 -19.46 10.09
C THR A 59 13.84 -19.12 8.87
N GLY A 60 12.55 -18.81 9.07
CA GLY A 60 11.65 -18.43 8.00
C GLY A 60 12.15 -17.21 7.23
N SER A 61 12.67 -16.18 7.91
CA SER A 61 13.21 -14.97 7.26
C SER A 61 14.52 -15.19 6.49
N ARG A 62 15.26 -16.26 6.77
CA ARG A 62 16.45 -16.64 5.99
C ARG A 62 16.05 -17.41 4.74
N VAL A 63 15.13 -18.35 4.90
CA VAL A 63 14.67 -19.21 3.81
C VAL A 63 13.97 -18.40 2.72
N THR A 64 13.16 -17.40 3.08
CA THR A 64 12.52 -16.48 2.11
C THR A 64 13.51 -15.67 1.26
N LYS A 65 14.79 -15.60 1.64
CA LYS A 65 15.82 -14.92 0.82
C LYS A 65 16.39 -15.83 -0.27
N VAL A 66 16.36 -17.16 -0.07
CA VAL A 66 17.01 -18.13 -0.96
C VAL A 66 16.26 -18.24 -2.29
N GLY A 67 14.93 -18.21 -2.28
CA GLY A 67 14.09 -18.34 -3.47
C GLY A 67 13.66 -17.02 -4.13
N LYS A 68 13.97 -15.88 -3.52
CA LYS A 68 13.37 -14.58 -3.84
C LYS A 68 13.47 -14.16 -5.32
N GLN A 69 14.64 -14.33 -5.93
CA GLN A 69 14.86 -13.94 -7.33
C GLN A 69 14.10 -14.82 -8.32
N LEU A 70 13.99 -16.11 -8.03
CA LEU A 70 13.29 -17.07 -8.88
C LEU A 70 11.77 -16.91 -8.75
N LYS A 71 11.29 -16.72 -7.51
CA LYS A 71 9.88 -16.46 -7.22
C LYS A 71 9.38 -15.17 -7.88
N GLY A 72 10.18 -14.11 -7.87
CA GLY A 72 9.85 -12.86 -8.59
C GLY A 72 9.76 -12.98 -10.11
N LYS A 73 10.30 -14.05 -10.72
CA LYS A 73 10.11 -14.36 -12.16
C LYS A 73 8.89 -15.24 -12.42
N LEU A 74 8.47 -16.01 -11.43
CA LEU A 74 7.38 -16.98 -11.54
C LEU A 74 6.03 -16.40 -11.08
N GLU A 75 6.03 -15.38 -10.23
CA GLU A 75 4.85 -14.74 -9.67
C GLU A 75 4.78 -13.26 -10.08
N GLU A 76 3.74 -12.90 -10.80
CA GLU A 76 3.47 -11.55 -11.28
C GLU A 76 3.03 -10.68 -10.09
N GLY A 77 3.70 -9.54 -9.86
CA GLY A 77 3.38 -8.63 -8.76
C GLY A 77 4.01 -8.96 -7.41
N HIS A 78 4.95 -9.90 -7.35
CA HIS A 78 5.66 -10.22 -6.12
C HIS A 78 6.39 -8.99 -5.54
N ASP A 79 6.04 -8.59 -4.31
CA ASP A 79 6.52 -7.36 -3.69
C ASP A 79 8.05 -7.42 -3.51
N MET A 80 8.78 -6.56 -4.22
CA MET A 80 10.25 -6.59 -4.31
C MET A 80 10.95 -6.42 -2.95
N ASN A 81 10.24 -5.92 -1.94
CA ASN A 81 10.79 -5.68 -0.62
C ASN A 81 10.60 -6.85 0.36
N GLY A 82 9.65 -7.77 0.17
CA GLY A 82 9.46 -8.94 1.03
C GLY A 82 9.08 -8.62 2.49
N TYR A 83 8.41 -7.49 2.74
CA TYR A 83 7.93 -7.10 4.07
C TYR A 83 6.76 -7.99 4.51
N ARG A 84 6.75 -8.46 5.76
CA ARG A 84 5.55 -9.04 6.36
C ARG A 84 4.70 -7.99 7.05
N SER A 85 3.41 -7.97 6.75
CA SER A 85 2.43 -7.07 7.36
C SER A 85 2.04 -7.49 8.78
N GLY A 86 1.42 -6.59 9.56
CA GLY A 86 0.86 -6.94 10.86
C GLY A 86 -0.16 -8.08 10.79
N TRP A 87 -0.99 -8.11 9.74
CA TRP A 87 -1.96 -9.18 9.50
C TRP A 87 -1.28 -10.53 9.26
N GLN A 88 -0.20 -10.56 8.47
CA GLN A 88 0.61 -11.75 8.27
C GLN A 88 1.25 -12.25 9.56
N VAL A 89 1.79 -11.35 10.37
CA VAL A 89 2.38 -11.71 11.66
C VAL A 89 1.32 -12.32 12.59
N LEU A 90 0.12 -11.74 12.66
CA LEU A 90 -1.00 -12.30 13.43
C LEU A 90 -1.40 -13.68 12.92
N CYS A 91 -1.69 -13.84 11.62
CA CYS A 91 -2.13 -15.13 11.07
C CYS A 91 -1.12 -16.25 11.35
N ASN A 92 0.17 -15.97 11.19
CA ASN A 92 1.23 -16.94 11.40
C ASN A 92 1.61 -17.17 12.87
N SER A 93 0.98 -16.47 13.82
CA SER A 93 1.25 -16.63 15.26
C SER A 93 0.01 -16.85 16.12
N PHE A 94 -1.21 -16.70 15.56
CA PHE A 94 -2.45 -16.59 16.31
C PHE A 94 -2.68 -17.71 17.32
N THR A 95 -2.71 -18.97 16.89
CA THR A 95 -3.02 -20.10 17.77
C THR A 95 -1.94 -20.33 18.82
N ALA A 96 -0.67 -20.22 18.42
CA ALA A 96 0.45 -20.32 19.34
C ALA A 96 0.44 -19.19 20.39
N PHE A 97 0.11 -17.97 19.97
CA PHE A 97 -0.03 -16.82 20.86
C PHE A 97 -1.09 -17.08 21.93
N ILE A 98 -2.32 -17.43 21.51
CA ILE A 98 -3.42 -17.74 22.44
C ILE A 98 -3.07 -18.91 23.37
N ALA A 99 -2.51 -20.00 22.83
CA ALA A 99 -2.13 -21.17 23.62
C ALA A 99 -1.04 -20.85 24.67
N SER A 100 -0.05 -20.02 24.30
CA SER A 100 1.01 -19.60 25.24
C SER A 100 0.47 -18.70 26.35
N CYS A 101 -0.42 -17.76 26.03
CA CYS A 101 -1.08 -16.91 27.02
C CYS A 101 -1.98 -17.72 27.95
N LEU A 102 -2.73 -18.69 27.41
CA LEU A 102 -3.56 -19.60 28.21
C LEU A 102 -2.71 -20.48 29.12
N TRP A 103 -1.58 -21.01 28.63
CA TRP A 103 -0.65 -21.76 29.45
C TRP A 103 -0.11 -20.91 30.61
N GLY A 104 0.29 -19.67 30.33
CA GLY A 104 0.74 -18.72 31.36
C GLY A 104 -0.35 -18.40 32.39
N ALA A 105 -1.62 -18.33 31.96
CA ALA A 105 -2.75 -18.08 32.85
C ALA A 105 -3.05 -19.28 33.77
N LEU A 106 -2.92 -20.50 33.27
CA LEU A 106 -3.26 -21.74 33.97
C LEU A 106 -2.13 -22.24 34.90
N PHE A 107 -0.88 -22.10 34.48
CA PHE A 107 0.26 -22.74 35.16
C PHE A 107 1.28 -21.78 35.77
N ALA A 108 1.05 -20.46 35.64
CA ALA A 108 1.91 -19.43 36.21
C ALA A 108 1.10 -18.24 36.74
N SER A 109 0.50 -18.41 37.92
CA SER A 109 -0.38 -17.43 38.58
C SER A 109 0.26 -16.07 38.81
N THR A 110 1.57 -16.05 39.07
CA THR A 110 2.37 -14.84 39.32
C THR A 110 2.81 -14.12 38.05
N SER A 111 2.57 -14.71 36.87
CA SER A 111 2.89 -14.09 35.58
C SER A 111 1.91 -13.00 35.20
N VAL A 112 2.29 -12.16 34.24
CA VAL A 112 1.39 -11.15 33.63
C VAL A 112 0.10 -11.80 33.13
N HIS A 113 0.19 -12.97 32.51
CA HIS A 113 -0.96 -13.74 32.02
C HIS A 113 -1.83 -14.27 33.15
N GLY A 114 -1.21 -14.82 34.20
CA GLY A 114 -1.89 -15.27 35.42
C GLY A 114 -2.71 -14.16 36.07
N TYR A 115 -2.17 -12.95 36.13
CA TYR A 115 -2.87 -11.81 36.72
C TYR A 115 -4.05 -11.31 35.87
N PHE A 116 -3.87 -11.15 34.55
CA PHE A 116 -4.87 -10.51 33.69
C PHE A 116 -5.89 -11.47 33.08
N ILE A 117 -5.53 -12.72 32.78
CA ILE A 117 -6.38 -13.64 32.02
C ILE A 117 -7.16 -14.58 32.95
N ARG A 118 -6.52 -15.06 34.02
CA ARG A 118 -7.10 -16.05 34.94
C ARG A 118 -8.46 -15.64 35.53
N PRO A 119 -8.73 -14.37 35.91
CA PRO A 119 -10.05 -13.97 36.42
C PRO A 119 -11.20 -14.15 35.43
N PHE A 120 -10.90 -14.23 34.13
CA PHE A 120 -11.88 -14.37 33.06
C PHE A 120 -12.00 -15.80 32.53
N LEU A 121 -11.25 -16.76 33.11
CA LEU A 121 -11.32 -18.15 32.67
C LEU A 121 -12.57 -18.85 33.24
N PRO A 122 -13.29 -19.63 32.41
CA PRO A 122 -14.43 -20.41 32.87
C PRO A 122 -14.07 -21.42 33.95
N SER A 123 -14.99 -21.64 34.88
CA SER A 123 -14.81 -22.53 36.05
C SER A 123 -14.47 -23.98 35.69
N PHE A 124 -14.82 -24.43 34.47
CA PHE A 124 -14.52 -25.78 33.97
C PHE A 124 -13.08 -25.95 33.45
N ILE A 125 -12.37 -24.84 33.21
CA ILE A 125 -10.94 -24.83 32.82
C ILE A 125 -10.08 -24.55 34.07
N SER A 126 -10.61 -23.83 35.06
CA SER A 126 -9.93 -23.62 36.34
C SER A 126 -10.06 -24.84 37.25
N TRP A 127 -9.17 -25.83 37.13
CA TRP A 127 -8.85 -26.70 38.28
C TRP A 127 -8.06 -25.88 39.33
N ASP A 128 -7.87 -26.36 40.55
CA ASP A 128 -7.05 -25.67 41.56
C ASP A 128 -5.58 -25.61 41.07
N PRO A 129 -5.09 -24.49 40.51
CA PRO A 129 -3.84 -24.49 39.76
C PRO A 129 -2.71 -24.28 40.75
N THR A 130 -2.00 -25.36 41.03
CA THR A 130 -0.63 -25.26 41.54
C THR A 130 0.25 -24.69 40.43
N ASP A 131 0.96 -23.61 40.73
CA ASP A 131 1.98 -23.09 39.83
C ASP A 131 2.96 -24.22 39.48
N LEU A 132 3.28 -24.35 38.20
CA LEU A 132 4.15 -25.44 37.74
C LEU A 132 5.58 -25.21 38.25
N ASP A 133 6.03 -26.08 39.16
CA ASP A 133 7.44 -26.17 39.55
C ASP A 133 8.22 -27.02 38.54
N MET A 134 8.86 -26.35 37.59
CA MET A 134 9.66 -26.98 36.53
C MET A 134 10.86 -27.78 37.06
N GLN A 135 11.25 -27.65 38.33
CA GLN A 135 12.28 -28.49 38.93
C GLN A 135 11.76 -29.91 39.22
N LYS A 136 10.47 -30.04 39.54
CA LYS A 136 9.86 -31.30 39.98
C LYS A 136 9.03 -31.96 38.88
N ILE A 137 8.35 -31.16 38.05
CA ILE A 137 7.38 -31.64 37.07
C ILE A 137 7.78 -31.15 35.68
N CYS A 138 7.83 -32.07 34.71
CA CYS A 138 8.08 -31.72 33.31
C CYS A 138 6.79 -31.14 32.70
N PRO A 139 6.83 -30.02 31.95
CA PRO A 139 5.64 -29.45 31.30
C PRO A 139 4.92 -30.41 30.33
N MET A 140 5.62 -31.44 29.86
CA MET A 140 5.11 -32.50 28.97
C MET A 140 4.56 -33.72 29.72
N ASP A 141 4.46 -33.68 31.06
CA ASP A 141 3.87 -34.77 31.82
C ASP A 141 2.38 -34.94 31.49
N PRO A 142 1.91 -36.15 31.12
CA PRO A 142 0.52 -36.39 30.72
C PRO A 142 -0.49 -36.24 31.86
N HIS A 143 -0.07 -36.35 33.12
CA HIS A 143 -0.97 -36.35 34.28
C HIS A 143 -1.07 -34.97 34.94
N PHE A 144 -0.07 -34.10 34.75
CA PHE A 144 -0.09 -32.77 35.34
C PHE A 144 -1.16 -31.87 34.71
N GLY A 145 -1.95 -31.19 35.56
CA GLY A 145 -3.00 -30.27 35.13
C GLY A 145 -4.00 -30.89 34.17
N GLY A 146 -4.34 -32.17 34.36
CA GLY A 146 -5.28 -32.90 33.47
C GLY A 146 -4.79 -33.05 32.03
N GLY A 147 -3.48 -32.96 31.77
CA GLY A 147 -2.87 -33.06 30.44
C GLY A 147 -2.89 -31.75 29.65
N TRP A 148 -3.43 -30.67 30.20
CA TRP A 148 -3.53 -29.38 29.51
C TRP A 148 -2.19 -28.70 29.27
N SER A 149 -1.22 -28.85 30.19
CA SER A 149 0.13 -28.29 29.98
C SER A 149 0.79 -28.89 28.74
N ARG A 150 0.85 -30.23 28.68
CA ARG A 150 1.38 -30.97 27.52
C ARG A 150 0.67 -30.56 26.24
N THR A 151 -0.65 -30.44 26.28
CA THR A 151 -1.47 -30.12 25.11
C THR A 151 -1.17 -28.73 24.58
N LEU A 152 -1.15 -27.72 25.44
CA LEU A 152 -0.83 -26.36 25.01
C LEU A 152 0.60 -26.25 24.47
N VAL A 153 1.55 -27.02 25.01
CA VAL A 153 2.91 -27.12 24.44
C VAL A 153 2.89 -27.73 23.04
N LEU A 154 2.15 -28.82 22.85
CA LEU A 154 2.00 -29.48 21.54
C LEU A 154 1.24 -28.62 20.52
N VAL A 155 0.25 -27.83 20.96
CA VAL A 155 -0.49 -26.86 20.13
C VAL A 155 0.46 -25.78 19.62
N VAL A 156 1.30 -25.21 20.49
CA VAL A 156 2.32 -24.22 20.09
C VAL A 156 3.34 -24.84 19.14
N LEU A 157 3.83 -26.05 19.43
CA LEU A 157 4.75 -26.77 18.57
C LEU A 157 4.13 -27.04 17.19
N GLY A 158 2.92 -27.59 17.15
CA GLY A 158 2.19 -27.92 15.93
C GLY A 158 1.90 -26.70 15.07
N HIS A 159 1.51 -25.59 15.69
CA HIS A 159 1.30 -24.30 15.01
C HIS A 159 2.58 -23.81 14.32
N PHE A 160 3.68 -23.67 15.05
CA PHE A 160 4.93 -23.18 14.44
C PHE A 160 5.56 -24.20 13.49
N ALA A 161 5.40 -25.51 13.73
CA ALA A 161 5.83 -26.55 12.81
C ALA A 161 5.09 -26.46 11.48
N CYS A 162 3.76 -26.27 11.52
CA CYS A 162 2.93 -26.02 10.34
C CYS A 162 3.42 -24.78 9.58
N CYS A 163 3.48 -23.62 10.24
CA CYS A 163 3.87 -22.35 9.60
C CYS A 163 5.30 -22.38 9.04
N LEU A 164 6.26 -22.94 9.78
CA LEU A 164 7.65 -23.04 9.31
C LEU A 164 7.77 -24.06 8.19
N GLY A 165 7.11 -25.21 8.34
CA GLY A 165 7.08 -26.27 7.33
C GLY A 165 6.55 -25.74 6.01
N ASP A 166 5.43 -25.01 6.04
CA ASP A 166 4.85 -24.39 4.87
C ASP A 166 5.74 -23.30 4.24
N THR A 167 6.30 -22.41 5.07
CA THR A 167 7.26 -21.40 4.59
C THR A 167 8.47 -22.04 3.91
N MET A 168 9.01 -23.12 4.48
CA MET A 168 10.13 -23.84 3.88
C MET A 168 9.73 -24.59 2.60
N ALA A 169 8.53 -25.17 2.58
CA ALA A 169 8.00 -25.89 1.43
C ALA A 169 7.80 -24.97 0.22
N SER A 170 7.19 -23.80 0.43
CA SER A 170 6.90 -22.83 -0.62
C SER A 170 8.18 -22.17 -1.16
N GLU A 171 9.11 -21.78 -0.28
CA GLU A 171 10.32 -21.08 -0.69
C GLU A 171 11.41 -22.00 -1.28
N LEU A 172 11.63 -23.19 -0.70
CA LEU A 172 12.61 -24.16 -1.22
C LEU A 172 12.02 -25.10 -2.25
N GLY A 173 10.70 -25.30 -2.26
CA GLY A 173 10.02 -26.17 -3.22
C GLY A 173 10.05 -25.64 -4.65
N ILE A 174 10.13 -24.32 -4.84
CA ILE A 174 10.30 -23.67 -6.15
C ILE A 174 11.64 -24.04 -6.80
N LEU A 175 12.66 -24.39 -6.00
CA LEU A 175 13.98 -24.82 -6.50
C LEU A 175 13.99 -26.27 -6.98
N SER A 176 12.85 -26.98 -6.95
CA SER A 176 12.78 -28.37 -7.38
C SER A 176 13.00 -28.52 -8.89
N LYS A 177 13.86 -29.46 -9.28
CA LYS A 177 14.14 -29.76 -10.70
C LYS A 177 12.94 -30.39 -11.43
N SER A 178 12.04 -31.03 -10.68
CA SER A 178 10.83 -31.66 -11.23
C SER A 178 9.63 -30.72 -11.06
N PRO A 179 8.74 -30.61 -12.05
CA PRO A 179 7.54 -29.78 -11.92
C PRO A 179 6.68 -30.26 -10.74
N PRO A 180 6.12 -29.33 -9.94
CA PRO A 180 5.27 -29.69 -8.81
C PRO A 180 3.96 -30.32 -9.30
N ARG A 181 3.28 -31.03 -8.39
CA ARG A 181 2.02 -31.69 -8.66
C ARG A 181 0.94 -31.14 -7.75
N LEU A 182 -0.23 -30.84 -8.30
CA LEU A 182 -1.39 -30.38 -7.52
C LEU A 182 -1.84 -31.50 -6.57
N ILE A 183 -2.04 -31.20 -5.29
CA ILE A 183 -2.36 -32.22 -4.27
C ILE A 183 -3.70 -32.94 -4.51
N THR A 184 -4.66 -32.28 -5.16
CA THR A 184 -6.00 -32.84 -5.43
C THR A 184 -6.02 -33.79 -6.63
N THR A 185 -5.39 -33.41 -7.74
CA THR A 185 -5.45 -34.16 -9.01
C THR A 185 -4.18 -34.93 -9.33
N PHE A 186 -3.09 -34.68 -8.59
CA PHE A 186 -1.73 -35.15 -8.88
C PHE A 186 -1.19 -34.77 -10.27
N ALA A 187 -1.87 -33.87 -10.98
CA ALA A 187 -1.44 -33.36 -12.27
C ALA A 187 -0.23 -32.43 -12.11
N LYS A 188 0.66 -32.41 -13.11
CA LYS A 188 1.79 -31.48 -13.14
C LYS A 188 1.28 -30.07 -13.39
N VAL A 189 1.74 -29.12 -12.59
CA VAL A 189 1.35 -27.71 -12.67
C VAL A 189 2.58 -26.80 -12.65
N PRO A 190 2.48 -25.56 -13.14
CA PRO A 190 3.57 -24.59 -13.08
C PRO A 190 4.03 -24.31 -11.63
N PRO A 191 5.33 -24.07 -11.41
CA PRO A 191 5.86 -23.63 -10.11
C PRO A 191 5.17 -22.37 -9.59
N GLY A 192 4.86 -22.35 -8.28
CA GLY A 192 4.12 -21.26 -7.62
C GLY A 192 2.60 -21.47 -7.55
N THR A 193 2.06 -22.56 -8.10
CA THR A 193 0.62 -22.85 -8.07
C THR A 193 0.17 -23.15 -6.65
N ASN A 194 -0.91 -22.50 -6.17
CA ASN A 194 -1.43 -22.76 -4.83
C ASN A 194 -1.87 -24.23 -4.72
N GLY A 195 -1.42 -24.90 -3.68
CA GLY A 195 -1.70 -26.32 -3.46
C GLY A 195 -0.88 -27.31 -4.29
N ALA A 196 0.15 -26.83 -4.99
CA ALA A 196 1.10 -27.69 -5.68
C ALA A 196 2.24 -28.12 -4.74
N MET A 197 2.51 -29.42 -4.69
CA MET A 197 3.59 -29.99 -3.89
C MET A 197 4.73 -30.49 -4.78
N SER A 198 5.97 -30.17 -4.39
CA SER A 198 7.20 -30.70 -5.00
C SER A 198 7.94 -31.60 -4.02
N ARG A 199 8.76 -32.54 -4.52
CA ARG A 199 9.55 -33.43 -3.65
C ARG A 199 10.46 -32.65 -2.70
N THR A 200 11.09 -31.60 -3.22
CA THR A 200 11.95 -30.70 -2.44
C THR A 200 11.15 -29.95 -1.39
N GLY A 201 9.96 -29.44 -1.75
CA GLY A 201 9.07 -28.75 -0.82
C GLY A 201 8.57 -29.67 0.30
N THR A 202 8.16 -30.91 -0.01
CA THR A 202 7.74 -31.88 1.01
C THR A 202 8.87 -32.22 1.98
N LEU A 203 10.09 -32.45 1.49
CA LEU A 203 11.24 -32.69 2.38
C LEU A 203 11.59 -31.46 3.21
N ALA A 204 11.48 -30.26 2.63
CA ALA A 204 11.68 -29.00 3.34
C ALA A 204 10.64 -28.78 4.44
N SER A 205 9.39 -29.17 4.22
CA SER A 205 8.32 -29.09 5.24
C SER A 205 8.60 -30.00 6.43
N LEU A 206 9.05 -31.23 6.18
CA LEU A 206 9.51 -32.16 7.23
C LEU A 206 10.67 -31.56 8.03
N ALA A 207 11.67 -31.02 7.33
CA ALA A 207 12.81 -30.39 7.98
C ALA A 207 12.39 -29.20 8.85
N GLY A 208 11.48 -28.35 8.38
CA GLY A 208 10.91 -27.25 9.17
C GLY A 208 10.22 -27.72 10.45
N GLY A 209 9.40 -28.77 10.34
CA GLY A 209 8.75 -29.39 11.50
C GLY A 209 9.74 -29.98 12.51
N VAL A 210 10.76 -30.69 12.03
CA VAL A 210 11.84 -31.25 12.88
C VAL A 210 12.63 -30.15 13.58
N ILE A 211 12.95 -29.04 12.89
CA ILE A 211 13.63 -27.87 13.49
C ILE A 211 12.83 -27.35 14.70
N MET A 212 11.51 -27.22 14.57
CA MET A 212 10.66 -26.79 15.68
C MET A 212 10.61 -27.82 16.82
N GLY A 213 10.54 -29.12 16.50
CA GLY A 213 10.59 -30.20 17.49
C GLY A 213 11.91 -30.23 18.28
N VAL A 214 13.05 -30.11 17.58
CA VAL A 214 14.39 -30.01 18.19
C VAL A 214 14.49 -28.76 19.07
N THR A 215 13.98 -27.63 18.59
CA THR A 215 13.99 -26.37 19.35
C THR A 215 13.26 -26.53 20.67
N MET A 216 12.03 -27.05 20.63
CA MET A 216 11.24 -27.29 21.84
C MET A 216 11.93 -28.29 22.78
N LEU A 217 12.48 -29.37 22.24
CA LEU A 217 13.21 -30.38 23.02
C LEU A 217 14.40 -29.77 23.76
N ILE A 218 15.28 -29.06 23.05
CA ILE A 218 16.48 -28.46 23.64
C ILE A 218 16.08 -27.45 24.71
N THR A 219 15.10 -26.60 24.45
CA THR A 219 14.67 -25.60 25.44
C THR A 219 14.09 -26.26 26.69
N LEU A 220 13.24 -27.28 26.56
CA LEU A 220 12.69 -28.00 27.71
C LEU A 220 13.76 -28.74 28.53
N LEU A 221 14.77 -29.32 27.87
CA LEU A 221 15.89 -29.98 28.55
C LEU A 221 16.77 -28.99 29.32
N ILE A 222 16.95 -27.78 28.79
CA ILE A 222 17.70 -26.71 29.49
C ILE A 222 16.90 -26.21 30.70
N GLU A 223 15.61 -25.97 30.53
CA GLU A 223 14.76 -25.28 31.53
C GLU A 223 14.24 -26.17 32.66
N SER A 224 13.92 -27.44 32.37
CA SER A 224 13.34 -28.35 33.35
C SER A 224 14.25 -29.56 33.60
N PRO A 225 14.88 -29.64 34.78
CA PRO A 225 15.58 -30.85 35.21
C PRO A 225 14.70 -32.11 35.17
N ALA A 226 13.40 -31.98 35.52
CA ALA A 226 12.44 -33.08 35.49
C ALA A 226 12.25 -33.67 34.08
N CYS A 227 12.38 -32.87 33.02
CA CYS A 227 12.33 -33.37 31.64
C CYS A 227 13.55 -34.20 31.23
N ARG A 228 14.71 -34.04 31.90
CA ARG A 228 15.95 -34.76 31.56
C ARG A 228 15.87 -36.25 31.87
N GLY A 229 15.07 -36.62 32.89
CA GLY A 229 14.85 -38.03 33.26
C GLY A 229 14.08 -38.85 32.22
N ARG A 230 13.45 -38.21 31.23
CA ARG A 230 12.62 -38.86 30.19
C ARG A 230 13.05 -38.46 28.78
N ILE A 231 14.35 -38.23 28.56
CA ILE A 231 14.86 -37.65 27.31
C ILE A 231 14.47 -38.46 26.06
N GLY A 232 14.50 -39.80 26.12
CA GLY A 232 14.19 -40.66 24.98
C GLY A 232 12.73 -40.51 24.51
N SER A 233 11.78 -40.69 25.42
CA SER A 233 10.35 -40.53 25.13
C SER A 233 9.99 -39.10 24.76
N LEU A 234 10.62 -38.11 25.41
CA LEU A 234 10.40 -36.70 25.11
C LEU A 234 10.90 -36.33 23.71
N ALA A 235 12.11 -36.76 23.35
CA ALA A 235 12.68 -36.51 22.04
C ALA A 235 11.84 -37.16 20.93
N PHE A 236 11.46 -38.43 21.10
CA PHE A 236 10.60 -39.12 20.14
C PHE A 236 9.27 -38.38 19.97
N SER A 237 8.61 -38.02 21.07
CA SER A 237 7.31 -37.32 21.04
C SER A 237 7.39 -35.96 20.35
N LEU A 238 8.36 -35.11 20.70
CA LEU A 238 8.46 -33.75 20.15
C LEU A 238 8.95 -33.75 18.70
N LEU A 239 9.89 -34.63 18.34
CA LEU A 239 10.36 -34.74 16.95
C LEU A 239 9.28 -35.30 16.04
N LEU A 240 8.55 -36.33 16.48
CA LEU A 240 7.43 -36.89 15.72
C LEU A 240 6.30 -35.87 15.61
N ALA A 241 5.93 -35.20 16.71
CA ALA A 241 4.89 -34.16 16.68
C ALA A 241 5.28 -32.98 15.77
N GLY A 242 6.53 -32.52 15.85
CA GLY A 242 7.06 -31.49 14.96
C GLY A 242 7.06 -31.93 13.49
N ALA A 243 7.54 -33.13 13.19
CA ALA A 243 7.55 -33.69 11.84
C ALA A 243 6.14 -33.83 11.26
N CYS A 244 5.19 -34.39 12.02
CA CYS A 244 3.79 -34.50 11.64
C CYS A 244 3.13 -33.13 11.47
N GLY A 245 3.41 -32.17 12.35
CA GLY A 245 2.91 -30.80 12.25
C GLY A 245 3.43 -30.07 11.01
N GLY A 246 4.71 -30.24 10.68
CA GLY A 246 5.32 -29.62 9.49
C GLY A 246 4.84 -30.23 8.18
N LEU A 247 4.90 -31.56 8.06
CA LEU A 247 4.41 -32.28 6.87
C LEU A 247 2.90 -32.17 6.70
N GLY A 248 2.15 -32.53 7.75
CA GLY A 248 0.69 -32.57 7.74
C GLY A 248 0.10 -31.17 7.61
N GLY A 249 0.68 -30.18 8.32
CA GLY A 249 0.24 -28.80 8.25
C GLY A 249 0.45 -28.16 6.87
N SER A 250 1.64 -28.32 6.27
CA SER A 250 1.89 -27.80 4.91
C SER A 250 1.09 -28.55 3.83
N ALA A 251 0.86 -29.86 4.00
CA ALA A 251 -0.03 -30.61 3.12
C ALA A 251 -1.49 -30.16 3.25
N LEU A 252 -1.96 -29.85 4.45
CA LEU A 252 -3.29 -29.30 4.70
C LEU A 252 -3.43 -27.90 4.08
N ASP A 253 -2.41 -27.05 4.26
CA ASP A 253 -2.35 -25.73 3.61
C ASP A 253 -2.48 -25.88 2.09
N SER A 254 -1.69 -26.79 1.51
CA SER A 254 -1.75 -27.10 0.09
C SER A 254 -3.12 -27.63 -0.36
N LEU A 255 -3.77 -28.46 0.45
CA LEU A 255 -5.11 -29.00 0.15
C LEU A 255 -6.15 -27.88 0.13
N ILE A 256 -6.16 -27.05 1.16
CA ILE A 256 -7.07 -25.90 1.26
C ILE A 256 -6.76 -24.90 0.14
N GLY A 257 -5.49 -24.65 -0.16
CA GLY A 257 -5.05 -23.81 -1.26
C GLY A 257 -5.56 -24.29 -2.61
N ALA A 258 -5.42 -25.59 -2.91
CA ALA A 258 -5.89 -26.17 -4.18
C ALA A 258 -7.41 -26.09 -4.36
N ILE A 259 -8.19 -26.17 -3.26
CA ILE A 259 -9.66 -26.18 -3.31
C ILE A 259 -10.23 -24.75 -3.25
N ILE A 260 -9.69 -23.91 -2.38
CA ILE A 260 -10.33 -22.65 -1.96
C ILE A 260 -9.64 -21.42 -2.57
N GLN A 261 -8.31 -21.43 -2.72
CA GLN A 261 -7.57 -20.29 -3.28
C GLN A 261 -7.51 -20.38 -4.80
N ARG A 262 -7.95 -19.33 -5.49
CA ARG A 262 -7.89 -19.30 -6.95
C ARG A 262 -6.47 -19.00 -7.40
N THR A 263 -5.86 -19.93 -8.14
CA THR A 263 -4.61 -19.70 -8.87
C THR A 263 -4.93 -19.42 -10.33
N GLU A 264 -4.42 -18.29 -10.81
CA GLU A 264 -4.54 -17.85 -12.18
C GLU A 264 -3.16 -17.81 -12.83
N PHE A 265 -3.09 -18.24 -14.08
CA PHE A 265 -1.86 -18.27 -14.87
C PHE A 265 -2.05 -17.43 -16.12
N SER A 266 -1.07 -16.60 -16.40
CA SER A 266 -1.01 -15.78 -17.60
C SER A 266 -0.18 -16.50 -18.65
N ASP A 267 -0.81 -16.91 -19.75
CA ASP A 267 -0.10 -17.52 -20.88
C ASP A 267 0.83 -16.51 -21.58
N VAL A 268 0.59 -15.20 -21.38
CA VAL A 268 1.38 -14.10 -21.96
C VAL A 268 2.66 -13.83 -21.17
N SER A 269 2.61 -13.85 -19.84
CA SER A 269 3.78 -13.62 -18.99
C SER A 269 4.49 -14.89 -18.53
N GLY A 270 3.86 -16.06 -18.70
CA GLY A 270 4.41 -17.33 -18.23
C GLY A 270 4.49 -17.43 -16.70
N SER A 271 3.72 -16.60 -16.00
CA SER A 271 3.78 -16.41 -14.56
C SER A 271 2.40 -16.57 -13.91
N ILE A 272 2.41 -16.88 -12.62
CA ILE A 272 1.23 -16.98 -11.79
C ILE A 272 0.83 -15.60 -11.29
N ILE A 273 -0.46 -15.32 -11.38
CA ILE A 273 -1.07 -14.06 -11.01
C ILE A 273 -1.38 -14.12 -9.51
N THR A 274 -0.81 -13.19 -8.75
CA THR A 274 -1.04 -13.07 -7.31
C THR A 274 -2.27 -12.21 -7.02
N ASP A 275 -2.86 -12.38 -5.83
CA ASP A 275 -4.06 -11.64 -5.38
C ASP A 275 -3.91 -10.11 -5.51
N ASP A 276 -2.70 -9.58 -5.29
CA ASP A 276 -2.39 -8.15 -5.38
C ASP A 276 -2.47 -7.58 -6.82
N THR A 277 -2.44 -8.45 -7.84
CA THR A 277 -2.53 -8.07 -9.26
C THR A 277 -3.92 -8.26 -9.89
N LYS A 278 -4.90 -8.75 -9.10
CA LYS A 278 -6.30 -8.94 -9.55
C LYS A 278 -7.04 -7.63 -9.88
N SER A 279 -6.49 -6.48 -9.51
CA SER A 279 -7.02 -5.14 -9.78
C SER A 279 -6.73 -4.61 -11.20
N ARG A 280 -5.99 -5.35 -12.03
CA ARG A 280 -5.70 -4.98 -13.42
C ARG A 280 -6.83 -5.43 -14.36
N PRO A 281 -7.42 -4.56 -15.21
CA PRO A 281 -8.30 -4.99 -16.29
C PRO A 281 -7.52 -5.83 -17.30
N ARG A 282 -7.90 -7.10 -17.48
CA ARG A 282 -7.27 -8.05 -18.43
C ARG A 282 -8.25 -8.42 -19.55
N ARG A 283 -7.74 -8.67 -20.77
CA ARG A 283 -8.59 -9.06 -21.91
C ARG A 283 -9.19 -10.46 -21.68
N ALA A 284 -10.41 -10.69 -22.15
CA ALA A 284 -11.06 -11.99 -22.04
C ALA A 284 -10.25 -13.07 -22.79
N GLY A 285 -9.85 -14.13 -22.08
CA GLY A 285 -9.08 -15.26 -22.65
C GLY A 285 -7.57 -15.27 -22.36
N GLU A 286 -7.01 -14.22 -21.75
CA GLU A 286 -5.57 -14.09 -21.45
C GLU A 286 -5.14 -14.82 -20.16
N VAL A 287 -6.11 -15.14 -19.30
CA VAL A 287 -5.89 -15.73 -17.99
C VAL A 287 -6.57 -17.08 -17.89
N LYS A 288 -5.78 -18.10 -17.56
CA LYS A 288 -6.26 -19.45 -17.31
C LYS A 288 -6.33 -19.72 -15.81
N VAL A 289 -7.50 -20.12 -15.33
CA VAL A 289 -7.65 -20.60 -13.96
C VAL A 289 -7.08 -22.01 -13.89
N ILE A 290 -6.10 -22.24 -13.02
CA ILE A 290 -5.47 -23.54 -12.80
C ILE A 290 -6.24 -24.32 -11.71
N SER A 291 -6.59 -23.67 -10.61
CA SER A 291 -7.20 -24.31 -9.44
C SER A 291 -7.95 -23.30 -8.55
N GLY A 292 -8.90 -23.82 -7.75
CA GLY A 292 -9.57 -23.13 -6.64
C GLY A 292 -10.75 -22.20 -6.95
N LEU A 293 -11.49 -21.81 -5.89
CA LEU A 293 -12.79 -21.12 -5.96
C LEU A 293 -12.77 -19.61 -5.61
N ASN A 294 -11.60 -19.02 -5.33
CA ASN A 294 -11.41 -17.60 -4.95
C ASN A 294 -12.18 -17.15 -3.70
N LEU A 295 -12.25 -17.99 -2.68
CA LEU A 295 -13.00 -17.66 -1.46
C LEU A 295 -12.11 -17.08 -0.35
N LEU A 296 -10.84 -17.50 -0.27
CA LEU A 296 -9.90 -17.10 0.78
C LEU A 296 -8.56 -16.62 0.21
N THR A 297 -7.95 -15.69 0.92
CA THR A 297 -6.58 -15.18 0.67
C THR A 297 -5.50 -16.11 1.20
N ASN A 298 -4.24 -15.90 0.80
CA ASN A 298 -3.08 -16.64 1.34
C ASN A 298 -3.01 -16.63 2.87
N ASN A 299 -3.08 -15.43 3.46
CA ASN A 299 -2.98 -15.27 4.92
C ASN A 299 -4.11 -15.98 5.68
N GLN A 300 -5.32 -16.01 5.12
CA GLN A 300 -6.47 -16.68 5.72
C GLN A 300 -6.32 -18.21 5.68
N VAL A 301 -5.78 -18.76 4.60
CA VAL A 301 -5.52 -20.20 4.51
C VAL A 301 -4.43 -20.60 5.49
N ASN A 302 -3.33 -19.85 5.59
CA ASN A 302 -2.28 -20.10 6.60
C ASN A 302 -2.83 -20.07 8.03
N LEU A 303 -3.77 -19.15 8.31
CA LEU A 303 -4.45 -19.10 9.61
C LEU A 303 -5.28 -20.37 9.84
N ILE A 304 -6.10 -20.80 8.87
CA ILE A 304 -6.95 -21.98 9.02
C ILE A 304 -6.12 -23.26 9.12
N SER A 305 -5.11 -23.44 8.26
CA SER A 305 -4.25 -24.62 8.24
C SER A 305 -3.48 -24.76 9.54
N SER A 306 -2.91 -23.66 10.05
CA SER A 306 -2.21 -23.65 11.34
C SER A 306 -3.15 -23.86 12.53
N VAL A 307 -4.36 -23.29 12.54
CA VAL A 307 -5.38 -23.55 13.57
C VAL A 307 -5.80 -25.01 13.59
N VAL A 308 -6.17 -25.59 12.44
CA VAL A 308 -6.61 -27.00 12.36
C VAL A 308 -5.50 -27.95 12.78
N THR A 309 -4.27 -27.70 12.30
CA THR A 309 -3.10 -28.50 12.68
C THR A 309 -2.83 -28.41 14.17
N ALA A 310 -2.89 -27.21 14.75
CA ALA A 310 -2.67 -27.00 16.18
C ALA A 310 -3.78 -27.64 17.03
N VAL A 311 -5.05 -27.53 16.62
CA VAL A 311 -6.21 -28.08 17.33
C VAL A 311 -6.24 -29.62 17.28
N SER A 312 -5.66 -30.24 16.25
CA SER A 312 -5.58 -31.71 16.18
C SER A 312 -4.90 -32.35 17.40
N TRP A 313 -4.01 -31.60 18.08
CA TRP A 313 -3.32 -32.02 19.30
C TRP A 313 -4.20 -31.95 20.56
N PHE A 314 -5.40 -31.37 20.52
CA PHE A 314 -6.37 -31.43 21.62
C PHE A 314 -7.01 -32.81 21.75
N HIS A 315 -6.93 -33.67 20.72
CA HIS A 315 -7.56 -34.99 20.75
C HIS A 315 -7.01 -35.88 21.88
N ASP A 316 -5.77 -35.67 22.32
CA ASP A 316 -5.18 -36.30 23.51
C ASP A 316 -5.95 -35.93 24.81
N VAL A 317 -6.43 -34.68 24.92
CA VAL A 317 -7.22 -34.20 26.08
C VAL A 317 -8.65 -34.68 26.01
N ILE A 318 -9.28 -34.67 24.84
CA ILE A 318 -10.66 -35.16 24.69
C ILE A 318 -10.70 -36.67 24.97
N ALA A 319 -9.73 -37.45 24.48
CA ALA A 319 -9.62 -38.87 24.79
C ALA A 319 -9.41 -39.12 26.29
N LEU A 320 -8.56 -38.32 26.97
CA LEU A 320 -8.33 -38.42 28.42
C LEU A 320 -9.56 -38.00 29.24
N VAL A 321 -10.22 -36.90 28.87
CA VAL A 321 -11.45 -36.41 29.51
C VAL A 321 -12.61 -37.37 29.28
N CYS A 322 -12.75 -37.96 28.09
CA CYS A 322 -13.73 -39.00 27.80
C CYS A 322 -13.43 -40.31 28.54
N CYS A 323 -12.15 -40.69 28.71
CA CYS A 323 -11.77 -41.83 29.55
C CYS A 323 -12.06 -41.59 31.04
N LEU A 324 -11.90 -40.36 31.53
CA LEU A 324 -12.25 -39.96 32.91
C LEU A 324 -13.76 -39.78 33.13
N ARG A 325 -14.55 -39.65 32.05
CA ARG A 325 -16.03 -39.55 32.07
C ARG A 325 -16.74 -40.87 31.81
N ALA A 326 -16.00 -41.96 31.53
CA ALA A 326 -16.61 -43.28 31.40
C ALA A 326 -17.17 -43.69 32.78
N PRO A 327 -18.49 -43.96 32.89
CA PRO A 327 -19.03 -44.48 34.13
C PRO A 327 -18.34 -45.82 34.40
N VAL A 328 -17.78 -45.96 35.60
CA VAL A 328 -17.38 -47.26 36.14
C VAL A 328 -18.66 -48.08 36.31
N GLY A 329 -19.07 -48.73 35.24
CA GLY A 329 -20.11 -49.74 35.17
C GLY A 329 -19.45 -51.06 34.83
N ASP A 330 -19.18 -51.83 35.88
CA ASP A 330 -18.91 -53.26 35.92
C ASP A 330 -17.95 -53.87 34.88
N GLY A 331 -16.75 -54.19 35.37
CA GLY A 331 -16.12 -55.46 35.00
C GLY A 331 -15.03 -55.44 33.94
N ILE A 332 -14.04 -54.57 34.02
CA ILE A 332 -12.71 -54.86 33.45
C ILE A 332 -11.65 -54.44 34.48
N ARG A 333 -10.95 -55.42 35.04
CA ARG A 333 -9.93 -55.22 36.09
C ARG A 333 -8.74 -54.48 35.50
N LEU A 334 -8.42 -53.33 36.10
CA LEU A 334 -7.20 -52.54 35.89
C LEU A 334 -5.93 -53.25 36.47
N ALA A 335 -5.87 -54.58 36.39
CA ALA A 335 -4.78 -55.41 36.89
C ALA A 335 -3.95 -56.06 35.76
N ASP A 336 -4.40 -56.00 34.50
CA ASP A 336 -3.75 -56.69 33.38
C ASP A 336 -2.81 -55.80 32.55
N PHE A 337 -2.60 -54.53 32.92
CA PHE A 337 -1.72 -53.60 32.19
C PHE A 337 -0.40 -53.24 32.91
N LEU A 338 -0.15 -53.82 34.09
CA LEU A 338 1.09 -53.63 34.85
C LEU A 338 1.70 -54.98 35.20
N GLN A 339 2.51 -55.52 34.29
CA GLN A 339 3.59 -56.44 34.66
C GLN A 339 4.92 -55.76 34.35
N VAL A 340 5.46 -55.03 35.34
CA VAL A 340 6.89 -54.98 35.59
C VAL A 340 7.09 -54.98 37.11
N LYS A 341 7.59 -56.13 37.56
CA LYS A 341 8.36 -56.43 38.79
C LYS A 341 8.44 -55.35 39.88
N ASP A 342 8.03 -55.78 41.07
CA ASP A 342 8.47 -55.32 42.38
C ASP A 342 10.00 -55.10 42.43
N ASP A 343 10.41 -54.02 43.09
CA ASP A 343 11.42 -54.03 44.17
C ASP A 343 11.36 -52.67 44.95
N ASP A 344 11.08 -52.82 46.25
CA ASP A 344 11.46 -52.04 47.44
C ASP A 344 11.04 -50.57 47.73
N GLU A 345 10.31 -50.48 48.86
CA GLU A 345 10.33 -49.49 49.96
C GLU A 345 10.39 -47.97 49.66
N PHE A 346 9.31 -47.23 49.98
CA PHE A 346 9.34 -46.20 51.05
C PHE A 346 7.96 -45.58 51.38
N SER A 347 7.53 -45.82 52.63
CA SER A 347 6.79 -44.99 53.60
C SER A 347 5.65 -44.03 53.18
N ASP A 348 4.52 -44.25 53.87
CA ASP A 348 3.36 -43.40 54.14
C ASP A 348 3.63 -41.92 54.45
N ASN A 349 2.77 -41.03 53.93
CA ASN A 349 2.01 -39.99 54.69
C ASN A 349 1.41 -38.90 53.78
N ILE A 350 0.09 -38.94 53.48
CA ILE A 350 -0.72 -37.73 53.19
C ILE A 350 -2.16 -37.94 53.72
N PRO A 351 -2.77 -36.96 54.44
CA PRO A 351 -4.04 -37.16 55.14
C PRO A 351 -5.28 -37.02 54.26
N ARG A 352 -6.29 -37.85 54.54
CA ARG A 352 -7.66 -37.76 53.99
C ARG A 352 -8.46 -36.64 54.68
N GLY A 353 -9.06 -35.74 53.91
CA GLY A 353 -9.95 -34.69 54.41
C GLY A 353 -11.09 -34.32 53.45
N THR A 354 -12.28 -34.86 53.74
CA THR A 354 -13.64 -34.31 53.57
C THR A 354 -14.08 -33.61 52.26
N TYR A 355 -14.92 -34.29 51.47
CA TYR A 355 -15.91 -33.67 50.58
C TYR A 355 -17.23 -33.48 51.34
N SER A 356 -17.70 -32.24 51.48
CA SER A 356 -19.07 -31.96 51.91
C SER A 356 -20.04 -32.09 50.73
N ARG A 357 -21.16 -32.78 50.99
CA ARG A 357 -22.30 -32.96 50.09
C ARG A 357 -23.06 -31.64 49.94
N GLU A 358 -22.80 -30.85 48.90
CA GLU A 358 -23.66 -29.68 48.62
C GLU A 358 -23.78 -29.28 47.13
N VAL A 359 -23.53 -30.21 46.19
CA VAL A 359 -23.67 -29.92 44.74
C VAL A 359 -24.75 -30.78 44.05
N LEU A 360 -25.46 -31.65 44.79
CA LEU A 360 -26.49 -32.52 44.22
C LEU A 360 -27.89 -31.87 44.05
N SER A 361 -28.03 -30.56 44.25
CA SER A 361 -29.32 -29.85 44.11
C SER A 361 -29.48 -28.99 42.86
N SER A 362 -28.45 -28.83 42.01
CA SER A 362 -28.50 -27.91 40.86
C SER A 362 -28.66 -28.57 39.48
N LEU A 363 -28.99 -29.87 39.41
CA LEU A 363 -29.23 -30.59 38.15
C LEU A 363 -30.70 -31.00 38.00
N ARG A 364 -31.55 -30.03 37.65
CA ARG A 364 -32.83 -30.27 36.96
C ARG A 364 -32.90 -29.30 35.79
N TRP A 365 -33.31 -29.83 34.63
CA TRP A 365 -33.46 -29.20 33.30
C TRP A 365 -32.33 -29.48 32.30
N ILE A 366 -32.49 -30.57 31.54
CA ILE A 366 -32.66 -30.60 30.06
C ILE A 366 -33.23 -32.00 29.71
N PRO A 367 -34.41 -32.13 29.08
CA PRO A 367 -34.91 -33.40 28.55
C PRO A 367 -34.39 -33.68 27.12
N GLU A 368 -34.01 -34.95 26.95
CA GLU A 368 -34.22 -35.79 25.76
C GLU A 368 -33.30 -35.68 24.52
N LEU A 369 -32.34 -36.61 24.50
CA LEU A 369 -31.96 -37.41 23.33
C LEU A 369 -32.72 -38.75 23.38
N ASN A 370 -33.63 -38.97 22.45
CA ASN A 370 -34.16 -40.29 22.04
C ASN A 370 -35.08 -40.01 20.83
N ILE A 371 -34.75 -40.40 19.59
CA ILE A 371 -34.96 -41.76 19.06
C ILE A 371 -34.33 -41.81 17.65
N LEU A 372 -33.49 -42.81 17.40
CA LEU A 372 -33.29 -43.42 16.09
C LEU A 372 -34.28 -44.57 15.95
N SER A 373 -35.05 -44.60 14.84
CA SER A 373 -35.62 -45.78 14.16
C SER A 373 -37.08 -45.56 13.70
N LYS A 374 -37.28 -45.33 12.40
CA LYS A 374 -38.11 -46.16 11.50
C LYS A 374 -38.41 -45.45 10.16
N ARG A 375 -38.00 -46.13 9.08
CA ARG A 375 -38.69 -46.40 7.81
C ARG A 375 -39.47 -45.29 7.07
N ASN A 376 -39.12 -45.18 5.78
CA ASN A 376 -39.99 -45.15 4.60
C ASN A 376 -41.43 -44.64 4.79
N THR A 377 -41.78 -43.55 4.11
CA THR A 377 -42.83 -43.57 3.06
C THR A 377 -42.85 -42.27 2.27
N ALA A 378 -43.02 -42.42 0.95
CA ALA A 378 -43.42 -41.36 0.04
C ALA A 378 -44.94 -41.09 0.13
N SER A 379 -45.33 -39.97 -0.49
CA SER A 379 -46.64 -39.62 -1.06
C SER A 379 -47.82 -39.26 -0.16
N ASN A 380 -48.33 -38.02 -0.37
CA ASN A 380 -49.72 -37.56 -0.54
C ASN A 380 -49.94 -36.22 0.19
N LEU A 381 -50.19 -35.11 -0.55
CA LEU A 381 -51.51 -34.61 -1.00
C LEU A 381 -52.39 -34.22 0.23
N VAL A 382 -53.12 -33.11 0.34
CA VAL A 382 -53.44 -31.94 -0.49
C VAL A 382 -54.32 -31.01 0.38
N ASP A 383 -54.41 -29.73 -0.02
CA ASP A 383 -55.38 -28.68 0.40
C ASP A 383 -55.34 -28.14 1.85
N LEU A 384 -55.53 -26.85 2.13
CA LEU A 384 -56.42 -25.86 1.50
C LEU A 384 -55.90 -24.40 1.69
N ALA A 385 -56.11 -23.62 0.62
CA ALA A 385 -56.55 -22.21 0.56
C ALA A 385 -55.63 -21.09 1.12
N THR A 386 -54.93 -20.31 0.28
CA THR A 386 -55.35 -19.25 -0.69
C THR A 386 -55.72 -17.91 -0.05
N SER A 387 -54.90 -16.90 -0.34
CA SER A 387 -55.26 -15.66 -1.07
C SER A 387 -54.17 -14.62 -0.80
N ASP A 388 -53.61 -13.85 -1.72
CA ASP A 388 -53.71 -13.71 -3.19
C ASP A 388 -52.63 -12.64 -3.53
N ILE A 389 -51.75 -12.88 -4.52
CA ILE A 389 -51.72 -12.22 -5.87
C ILE A 389 -51.10 -10.80 -5.80
N SER A 390 -50.12 -10.38 -6.62
CA SER A 390 -49.47 -10.96 -7.81
C SER A 390 -48.26 -10.10 -8.25
N GLU A 391 -47.34 -10.75 -8.98
CA GLU A 391 -46.71 -10.40 -10.27
C GLU A 391 -46.17 -8.97 -10.50
N GLY A 392 -45.03 -8.76 -11.16
CA GLY A 392 -44.19 -9.63 -11.97
C GLY A 392 -43.17 -8.76 -12.74
N ASP A 393 -42.10 -9.40 -13.19
CA ASP A 393 -41.01 -8.85 -14.01
C ASP A 393 -41.47 -8.12 -15.28
N ILE A 394 -40.61 -7.30 -15.89
CA ILE A 394 -40.14 -7.43 -17.29
C ILE A 394 -39.08 -6.36 -17.62
N THR A 395 -38.17 -6.77 -18.49
CA THR A 395 -36.94 -6.19 -19.04
C THR A 395 -37.11 -5.08 -20.09
N ASN A 396 -35.98 -4.43 -20.43
CA ASN A 396 -35.74 -3.49 -21.55
C ASN A 396 -36.29 -3.96 -22.91
N GLU A 397 -36.96 -3.06 -23.66
CA GLU A 397 -36.46 -2.43 -24.90
C GLU A 397 -37.56 -1.58 -25.59
N ASP A 398 -37.12 -0.46 -26.18
CA ASP A 398 -37.63 0.22 -27.38
C ASP A 398 -38.81 1.25 -27.39
N VAL A 399 -38.49 2.35 -28.11
CA VAL A 399 -39.34 3.34 -28.83
C VAL A 399 -39.89 4.51 -28.00
N LYS A 400 -39.33 5.73 -28.06
CA LYS A 400 -39.52 6.83 -29.05
C LYS A 400 -40.96 7.35 -29.20
N ASP A 401 -41.05 8.66 -29.41
CA ASP A 401 -42.24 9.51 -29.55
C ASP A 401 -42.82 9.92 -28.18
N ILE A 402 -42.83 11.19 -27.78
CA ILE A 402 -43.61 12.27 -28.38
C ILE A 402 -42.97 13.63 -28.03
N LEU A 403 -42.75 14.45 -29.05
CA LEU A 403 -42.53 15.90 -28.98
C LEU A 403 -43.88 16.65 -29.04
N ASN A 404 -43.87 17.90 -28.55
CA ASN A 404 -44.87 18.97 -28.68
C ASN A 404 -46.08 18.80 -27.73
N ASP A 405 -46.52 19.81 -26.98
CA ASP A 405 -46.92 21.13 -27.45
C ASP A 405 -47.04 22.15 -26.26
N SER A 406 -47.33 23.41 -26.60
CA SER A 406 -47.86 24.54 -25.81
C SER A 406 -46.93 25.74 -25.49
N ASN A 407 -47.05 26.71 -26.39
CA ASN A 407 -46.74 28.15 -26.28
C ASN A 407 -47.65 28.87 -25.27
N GLY A 408 -47.20 30.02 -24.75
CA GLY A 408 -48.11 31.03 -24.16
C GLY A 408 -47.45 32.15 -23.33
N ASP A 409 -47.13 33.25 -24.01
CA ASP A 409 -47.27 34.67 -23.61
C ASP A 409 -46.24 35.44 -22.73
N GLU A 410 -45.76 36.52 -23.36
CA GLU A 410 -44.90 37.66 -22.99
C GLU A 410 -45.67 38.75 -22.16
N PRO A 411 -45.08 39.84 -21.60
CA PRO A 411 -44.25 40.80 -22.35
C PRO A 411 -43.12 41.60 -21.62
N ALA A 412 -42.36 42.24 -22.53
CA ALA A 412 -41.17 43.09 -22.47
C ALA A 412 -41.13 44.36 -21.59
N THR A 413 -39.90 44.76 -21.20
CA THR A 413 -39.43 46.17 -21.18
C THR A 413 -37.96 46.33 -21.64
N THR A 414 -37.81 46.93 -22.84
CA THR A 414 -36.78 47.84 -23.40
C THR A 414 -35.41 48.02 -22.71
N ARG A 415 -34.31 47.58 -23.34
CA ARG A 415 -33.39 48.28 -24.31
C ARG A 415 -32.37 49.23 -23.66
N ASP A 416 -31.08 48.91 -23.79
CA ASP A 416 -30.18 49.75 -24.60
C ASP A 416 -29.04 48.97 -25.26
N LYS A 417 -28.63 49.44 -26.44
CA LYS A 417 -27.74 48.80 -27.41
C LYS A 417 -26.32 49.35 -27.30
N THR A 418 -25.32 48.47 -27.20
CA THR A 418 -24.05 48.50 -27.96
C THR A 418 -23.27 47.24 -27.60
N ASP A 419 -22.92 46.46 -28.63
CA ASP A 419 -21.78 45.52 -28.73
C ASP A 419 -22.17 44.24 -29.49
N THR A 420 -22.46 44.43 -30.77
CA THR A 420 -22.34 43.40 -31.81
C THR A 420 -20.87 43.12 -32.06
N PHE A 421 -20.36 41.93 -31.69
CA PHE A 421 -19.51 41.08 -32.53
C PHE A 421 -19.46 39.63 -31.97
N LEU A 422 -20.29 38.79 -32.61
CA LEU A 422 -20.24 37.33 -32.80
C LEU A 422 -20.18 36.37 -31.60
N ASN A 423 -21.37 36.04 -31.10
CA ASN A 423 -21.73 34.71 -30.60
C ASN A 423 -21.72 33.69 -31.76
N LEU A 424 -20.98 32.58 -31.62
CA LEU A 424 -21.23 31.37 -32.42
C LEU A 424 -22.13 30.44 -31.60
N THR A 425 -23.39 30.34 -31.99
CA THR A 425 -24.33 29.31 -31.55
C THR A 425 -24.08 27.99 -32.32
N PRO A 426 -24.47 26.83 -31.76
CA PRO A 426 -24.18 25.51 -32.34
C PRO A 426 -25.19 25.11 -33.43
N ALA A 427 -25.39 25.96 -34.45
CA ALA A 427 -26.37 25.73 -35.52
C ALA A 427 -25.83 25.87 -36.96
N THR A 428 -24.50 25.97 -37.16
CA THR A 428 -23.92 26.14 -38.51
C THR A 428 -22.76 25.20 -38.86
N MET A 429 -22.57 24.10 -38.12
CA MET A 429 -21.61 23.04 -38.51
C MET A 429 -22.27 21.66 -38.71
N SER A 430 -23.47 21.61 -39.31
CA SER A 430 -23.96 20.37 -39.91
C SER A 430 -23.61 20.37 -41.41
N GLY A 431 -22.62 19.57 -41.82
CA GLY A 431 -22.47 19.27 -43.26
C GLY A 431 -21.12 18.80 -43.80
N ALA A 432 -20.03 18.84 -43.03
CA ALA A 432 -18.76 18.23 -43.45
C ALA A 432 -18.33 17.20 -42.41
N LYS A 433 -18.35 15.92 -42.77
CA LYS A 433 -17.58 14.90 -42.04
C LYS A 433 -16.13 15.33 -42.14
N ASP A 434 -15.54 15.80 -41.05
CA ASP A 434 -14.11 16.08 -41.01
C ASP A 434 -13.42 14.71 -41.05
N ASP A 435 -12.79 14.35 -42.18
CA ASP A 435 -12.16 13.04 -42.42
C ASP A 435 -10.86 12.83 -41.62
N PHE A 436 -10.75 13.45 -40.45
CA PHE A 436 -9.58 13.44 -39.60
C PHE A 436 -9.89 12.81 -38.24
N TYR A 437 -9.12 11.78 -37.90
CA TYR A 437 -9.16 11.08 -36.62
C TYR A 437 -7.74 10.89 -36.13
N LEU A 438 -7.53 11.10 -34.84
CA LEU A 438 -6.24 10.90 -34.19
C LEU A 438 -6.48 10.33 -32.81
N ARG A 439 -5.88 9.17 -32.50
CA ARG A 439 -5.88 8.59 -31.18
C ARG A 439 -4.47 8.20 -30.80
N TYR A 440 -4.00 8.75 -29.69
CA TYR A 440 -2.77 8.34 -29.05
C TYR A 440 -3.08 7.76 -27.68
N TYR A 441 -2.51 6.60 -27.42
CA TYR A 441 -2.67 5.89 -26.17
C TYR A 441 -1.29 5.46 -25.66
N THR A 442 -1.02 5.71 -24.39
CA THR A 442 0.13 5.14 -23.70
C THR A 442 -0.33 4.60 -22.36
N GLY A 443 -0.01 3.34 -22.09
CA GLY A 443 -0.46 2.70 -20.86
C GLY A 443 0.55 1.70 -20.36
N HIS A 444 0.61 1.55 -19.05
CA HIS A 444 1.36 0.48 -18.41
C HIS A 444 0.58 -0.05 -17.21
N SER A 445 0.74 -1.33 -16.94
CA SER A 445 0.09 -1.96 -15.79
C SER A 445 1.10 -2.09 -14.66
N GLY A 446 1.03 -1.17 -13.69
CA GLY A 446 1.99 -1.01 -12.59
C GLY A 446 1.48 -1.54 -11.24
N ARG A 447 2.13 -1.11 -10.14
CA ARG A 447 1.76 -1.43 -8.75
C ARG A 447 0.45 -0.77 -8.31
N HIS A 448 0.09 0.35 -8.91
CA HIS A 448 -1.10 1.10 -8.55
C HIS A 448 -2.31 0.76 -9.41
N GLY A 449 -2.20 -0.10 -10.45
CA GLY A 449 -3.30 -0.46 -11.34
C GLY A 449 -2.95 -0.19 -12.81
N HIS A 450 -3.98 -0.02 -13.65
CA HIS A 450 -3.80 0.35 -15.05
C HIS A 450 -3.60 1.85 -15.17
N GLU A 451 -2.34 2.25 -15.31
CA GLU A 451 -1.97 3.64 -15.48
C GLU A 451 -1.92 3.94 -16.97
N PHE A 452 -2.79 4.81 -17.44
CA PHE A 452 -2.89 5.13 -18.85
C PHE A 452 -3.18 6.59 -19.09
N LEU A 453 -2.70 7.03 -20.24
CA LEU A 453 -2.99 8.32 -20.81
C LEU A 453 -3.53 8.06 -22.22
N GLU A 454 -4.71 8.60 -22.48
CA GLU A 454 -5.37 8.54 -23.77
C GLU A 454 -5.72 9.95 -24.23
N PHE A 455 -5.46 10.19 -25.52
CA PHE A 455 -5.74 11.41 -26.23
C PHE A 455 -6.44 11.04 -27.53
N GLU A 456 -7.66 11.53 -27.74
CA GLU A 456 -8.47 11.19 -28.91
C GLU A 456 -9.11 12.45 -29.50
N TYR A 457 -8.90 12.69 -30.79
CA TYR A 457 -9.64 13.65 -31.59
C TYR A 457 -10.58 12.92 -32.55
N SER A 458 -11.85 13.27 -32.54
CA SER A 458 -12.87 12.74 -33.46
C SER A 458 -13.96 13.78 -33.72
N ASN A 459 -14.20 14.11 -34.99
CA ASN A 459 -15.31 14.96 -35.45
C ASN A 459 -15.44 16.29 -34.68
N GLY A 460 -14.34 17.04 -34.53
CA GLY A 460 -14.34 18.31 -33.82
C GLY A 460 -14.30 18.21 -32.29
N ARG A 461 -14.36 17.00 -31.72
CA ARG A 461 -14.23 16.76 -30.28
C ARG A 461 -12.86 16.21 -29.93
N LEU A 462 -12.22 16.82 -28.94
CA LEU A 462 -10.98 16.39 -28.34
C LEU A 462 -11.25 15.80 -26.94
N ARG A 463 -10.80 14.58 -26.70
CA ARG A 463 -10.96 13.84 -25.44
C ARG A 463 -9.60 13.51 -24.85
N TYR A 464 -9.53 13.64 -23.54
CA TYR A 464 -8.36 13.31 -22.75
C TYR A 464 -8.77 12.48 -21.54
N ALA A 465 -8.12 11.35 -21.36
CA ALA A 465 -8.26 10.52 -20.18
C ALA A 465 -6.88 10.24 -19.58
N ASN A 466 -6.73 10.46 -18.27
CA ASN A 466 -5.53 10.07 -17.54
C ASN A 466 -5.90 9.38 -16.25
N ASN A 467 -5.43 8.14 -16.11
CA ASN A 467 -5.48 7.38 -14.89
C ASN A 467 -4.05 7.19 -14.40
N SER A 468 -3.65 7.93 -13.37
CA SER A 468 -2.35 7.73 -12.74
C SER A 468 -2.40 6.67 -11.64
N ASN A 469 -3.57 6.41 -11.04
CA ASN A 469 -3.85 5.53 -9.89
C ASN A 469 -2.91 5.66 -8.66
N TYR A 470 -1.92 6.54 -8.75
CA TYR A 470 -1.00 6.96 -7.72
C TYR A 470 -1.80 7.76 -6.69
N ARG A 471 -1.71 7.38 -5.41
CA ARG A 471 -2.49 7.96 -4.29
C ARG A 471 -4.02 7.83 -4.35
N ASN A 472 -4.57 6.90 -5.14
CA ASN A 472 -6.03 6.73 -5.25
C ASN A 472 -6.73 7.93 -5.91
N ASP A 473 -6.02 8.71 -6.74
CA ASP A 473 -6.62 9.83 -7.47
C ASP A 473 -7.69 9.36 -8.47
N SER A 474 -8.78 10.11 -8.57
CA SER A 474 -9.86 9.82 -9.51
C SER A 474 -9.40 9.99 -10.96
N LEU A 475 -9.81 9.07 -11.84
CA LEU A 475 -9.61 9.16 -13.28
C LEU A 475 -9.99 10.55 -13.82
N ILE A 476 -9.03 11.26 -14.40
CA ILE A 476 -9.27 12.56 -15.00
C ILE A 476 -9.80 12.31 -16.42
N ARG A 477 -11.04 12.69 -16.68
CA ARG A 477 -11.61 12.75 -18.04
C ARG A 477 -11.96 14.20 -18.36
N LYS A 478 -11.43 14.70 -19.48
CA LYS A 478 -11.76 16.02 -20.03
C LYS A 478 -12.18 15.85 -21.49
N GLU A 479 -13.25 16.52 -21.89
CA GLU A 479 -13.69 16.60 -23.28
C GLU A 479 -13.90 18.07 -23.65
N MET A 480 -13.51 18.45 -24.86
CA MET A 480 -13.75 19.80 -25.39
C MET A 480 -14.07 19.76 -26.88
N TRP A 481 -14.79 20.77 -27.36
CA TRP A 481 -14.93 21.03 -28.79
C TRP A 481 -13.83 21.98 -29.24
N VAL A 482 -13.13 21.63 -30.31
CA VAL A 482 -11.98 22.40 -30.82
C VAL A 482 -12.35 23.13 -32.10
N GLY A 483 -11.88 24.38 -32.20
CA GLY A 483 -12.07 25.20 -33.39
C GLY A 483 -11.29 24.68 -34.60
N THR A 484 -11.70 25.09 -35.80
CA THR A 484 -11.11 24.63 -37.06
C THR A 484 -9.62 24.98 -37.22
N LEU A 485 -9.14 26.05 -36.57
CA LEU A 485 -7.71 26.40 -36.54
C LEU A 485 -6.86 25.36 -35.80
N LEU A 486 -7.37 24.86 -34.68
CA LEU A 486 -6.73 23.82 -33.88
C LEU A 486 -6.65 22.49 -34.63
N VAL A 487 -7.72 22.16 -35.35
CA VAL A 487 -7.79 20.97 -36.22
C VAL A 487 -6.79 21.07 -37.37
N LYS A 488 -6.66 22.25 -37.98
CA LYS A 488 -5.65 22.49 -39.03
C LYS A 488 -4.24 22.31 -38.49
N GLU A 489 -3.97 22.77 -37.28
CA GLU A 489 -2.64 22.63 -36.67
C GLU A 489 -2.33 21.18 -36.30
N LEU A 490 -3.29 20.42 -35.76
CA LEU A 490 -3.13 18.98 -35.55
C LEU A 490 -2.83 18.23 -36.85
N LYS A 491 -3.55 18.57 -37.93
CA LYS A 491 -3.27 18.00 -39.27
C LYS A 491 -1.85 18.36 -39.73
N ARG A 492 -1.44 19.63 -39.57
CA ARG A 492 -0.09 20.10 -39.93
C ARG A 492 1.01 19.35 -39.17
N ILE A 493 0.85 19.10 -37.87
CA ILE A 493 1.82 18.36 -37.04
C ILE A 493 1.96 16.91 -37.55
N VAL A 494 0.83 16.24 -37.80
CA VAL A 494 0.82 14.87 -38.33
C VAL A 494 1.47 14.80 -39.72
N GLU A 495 1.10 15.70 -40.64
CA GLU A 495 1.67 15.73 -41.98
C GLU A 495 3.18 16.06 -41.96
N ALA A 496 3.61 16.99 -41.12
CA ALA A 496 5.02 17.38 -40.99
C ALA A 496 5.89 16.30 -40.37
N SER A 497 5.32 15.40 -39.56
CA SER A 497 6.06 14.27 -38.99
C SER A 497 6.40 13.20 -40.02
N GLU A 498 5.75 13.18 -41.19
CA GLU A 498 5.87 12.11 -42.19
C GLU A 498 5.53 10.70 -41.70
N ILE A 499 4.91 10.56 -40.52
CA ILE A 499 4.54 9.29 -39.88
C ILE A 499 3.71 8.35 -40.76
N ILE A 500 3.01 8.89 -41.77
CA ILE A 500 2.16 8.14 -42.71
C ILE A 500 3.00 7.29 -43.68
N LYS A 501 4.30 7.59 -43.83
CA LYS A 501 5.23 6.85 -44.70
C LYS A 501 5.93 5.67 -43.99
N GLU A 502 5.75 5.54 -42.68
CA GLU A 502 6.46 4.57 -41.83
C GLU A 502 5.67 3.24 -41.67
N ASP A 503 6.36 2.19 -41.21
CA ASP A 503 5.80 0.84 -40.95
C ASP A 503 6.29 0.30 -39.60
N ASP A 504 5.42 -0.32 -38.80
CA ASP A 504 5.75 -0.85 -37.48
C ASP A 504 6.20 -2.31 -37.48
N ALA A 505 6.35 -2.95 -38.64
CA ALA A 505 6.74 -4.36 -38.77
C ALA A 505 8.02 -4.74 -37.98
N ASN A 506 8.98 -3.82 -37.91
CA ASN A 506 10.27 -3.99 -37.23
C ASN A 506 10.37 -3.22 -35.90
N TRP A 507 9.26 -2.65 -35.41
CA TRP A 507 9.27 -1.92 -34.15
C TRP A 507 9.24 -2.87 -32.94
N PRO A 508 9.74 -2.43 -31.77
CA PRO A 508 9.70 -3.23 -30.55
C PRO A 508 8.28 -3.66 -30.20
N LYS A 509 8.03 -4.98 -30.23
CA LYS A 509 6.70 -5.53 -29.96
C LYS A 509 6.31 -5.31 -28.49
N LYS A 510 5.01 -5.07 -28.27
CA LYS A 510 4.41 -4.82 -26.94
C LYS A 510 4.91 -5.78 -25.86
N SER A 511 5.25 -5.23 -24.70
CA SER A 511 5.68 -5.98 -23.51
C SER A 511 4.81 -5.64 -22.29
N ILE A 512 4.96 -6.43 -21.22
CA ILE A 512 4.22 -6.29 -19.95
C ILE A 512 4.55 -4.96 -19.23
N VAL A 513 5.66 -4.30 -19.61
CA VAL A 513 6.20 -3.09 -18.97
C VAL A 513 5.49 -1.81 -19.44
N GLY A 514 4.78 -1.85 -20.57
CA GLY A 514 4.00 -0.74 -21.11
C GLY A 514 3.86 -0.81 -22.63
N LYS A 515 2.78 -0.22 -23.16
CA LYS A 515 2.48 -0.14 -24.59
C LYS A 515 2.14 1.28 -25.03
N GLN A 516 2.41 1.57 -26.28
CA GLN A 516 1.99 2.78 -26.98
C GLN A 516 1.23 2.39 -28.24
N GLU A 517 0.10 3.05 -28.48
CA GLU A 517 -0.74 2.85 -29.66
C GLU A 517 -0.98 4.24 -30.28
N LEU A 518 -0.84 4.33 -31.60
CA LEU A 518 -1.16 5.54 -32.36
C LEU A 518 -2.05 5.14 -33.53
N GLU A 519 -3.16 5.82 -33.70
CA GLU A 519 -4.09 5.60 -34.80
C GLU A 519 -4.42 6.96 -35.43
N ILE A 520 -4.22 7.06 -36.74
CA ILE A 520 -4.45 8.29 -37.49
C ILE A 520 -5.25 7.96 -38.74
N LYS A 521 -6.32 8.71 -38.97
CA LYS A 521 -7.03 8.73 -40.24
C LYS A 521 -6.98 10.13 -40.81
N ILE A 522 -6.52 10.28 -42.04
CA ILE A 522 -6.55 11.56 -42.76
C ILE A 522 -6.99 11.33 -44.21
N GLY A 523 -8.21 11.76 -44.54
CA GLY A 523 -8.80 11.48 -45.85
C GLY A 523 -9.05 9.98 -46.05
N ASN A 524 -8.37 9.39 -47.06
CA ASN A 524 -8.45 7.96 -47.37
C ASN A 524 -7.39 7.11 -46.67
N ASP A 525 -6.37 7.73 -46.07
CA ASP A 525 -5.26 7.02 -45.45
C ASP A 525 -5.59 6.73 -43.97
N HIS A 526 -5.38 5.48 -43.56
CA HIS A 526 -5.57 5.02 -42.19
C HIS A 526 -4.35 4.22 -41.77
N ILE A 527 -3.65 4.72 -40.75
CA ILE A 527 -2.48 4.09 -40.16
C ILE A 527 -2.78 3.78 -38.69
N SER A 528 -2.30 2.63 -38.24
CA SER A 528 -2.39 2.20 -36.85
C SER A 528 -1.09 1.50 -36.49
N PHE A 529 -0.40 2.05 -35.49
CA PHE A 529 0.88 1.55 -35.01
C PHE A 529 0.78 1.06 -33.57
N GLU A 530 1.42 -0.07 -33.28
CA GLU A 530 1.56 -0.61 -31.93
C GLU A 530 3.04 -0.83 -31.58
N THR A 531 3.52 -0.24 -30.48
CA THR A 531 4.90 -0.44 -30.03
C THR A 531 5.00 -0.56 -28.50
N ALA A 532 6.12 -1.10 -28.00
CA ALA A 532 6.45 -1.09 -26.58
C ALA A 532 6.61 0.36 -26.09
N LYS A 533 6.42 0.60 -24.78
CA LYS A 533 6.60 1.95 -24.22
C LYS A 533 8.04 2.42 -24.36
N ILE A 534 8.25 3.44 -25.18
CA ILE A 534 9.55 4.09 -25.38
C ILE A 534 9.73 5.15 -24.30
N GLY A 535 10.82 5.03 -23.53
CA GLY A 535 11.14 5.94 -22.44
C GLY A 535 12.21 6.97 -22.79
N SER A 536 13.09 6.66 -23.74
CA SER A 536 14.25 7.47 -24.07
C SER A 536 14.63 7.39 -25.55
N LEU A 537 15.46 8.33 -26.01
CA LEU A 537 16.04 8.31 -27.35
C LEU A 537 17.05 7.15 -27.54
N VAL A 538 17.59 6.60 -26.44
CA VAL A 538 18.51 5.45 -26.48
C VAL A 538 17.77 4.20 -26.93
N ASP A 539 16.54 3.99 -26.41
CA ASP A 539 15.68 2.87 -26.82
C ASP A 539 15.35 2.91 -28.32
N VAL A 540 15.33 4.11 -28.92
CA VAL A 540 15.09 4.32 -30.35
C VAL A 540 16.31 3.90 -31.17
N GLN A 541 17.52 4.29 -30.72
CA GLN A 541 18.78 3.98 -31.40
C GLN A 541 19.13 2.49 -31.37
N GLU A 542 18.69 1.77 -30.33
CA GLU A 542 18.90 0.33 -30.19
C GLU A 542 17.86 -0.53 -30.95
N SER A 543 16.86 0.09 -31.58
CA SER A 543 15.81 -0.63 -32.31
C SER A 543 16.25 -1.10 -33.70
N GLU A 544 15.55 -2.10 -34.24
CA GLU A 544 15.79 -2.63 -35.59
C GLU A 544 15.39 -1.64 -36.70
N ASP A 545 14.58 -0.63 -36.38
CA ASP A 545 14.21 0.49 -37.26
C ASP A 545 14.31 1.85 -36.52
N PRO A 546 15.53 2.40 -36.37
CA PRO A 546 15.77 3.61 -35.60
C PRO A 546 15.26 4.89 -36.29
N GLU A 547 15.06 4.87 -37.61
CA GLU A 547 14.57 6.03 -38.36
C GLU A 547 13.05 6.19 -38.21
N GLY A 548 12.28 5.12 -38.46
CA GLY A 548 10.82 5.13 -38.30
C GLY A 548 10.38 5.31 -36.85
N LEU A 549 11.07 4.64 -35.92
CA LEU A 549 10.78 4.76 -34.49
C LEU A 549 11.12 6.17 -33.94
N ARG A 550 12.09 6.87 -34.53
CA ARG A 550 12.41 8.26 -34.19
C ARG A 550 11.33 9.23 -34.64
N VAL A 551 10.77 9.02 -35.83
CA VAL A 551 9.62 9.79 -36.33
C VAL A 551 8.42 9.64 -35.38
N PHE A 552 8.11 8.41 -34.98
CA PHE A 552 7.08 8.14 -33.97
C PHE A 552 7.37 8.82 -32.62
N TYR A 553 8.61 8.73 -32.14
CA TYR A 553 9.00 9.34 -30.86
C TYR A 553 8.79 10.86 -30.86
N TYR A 554 9.26 11.58 -31.88
CA TYR A 554 9.11 13.04 -31.94
C TYR A 554 7.66 13.48 -32.13
N LEU A 555 6.88 12.80 -32.98
CA LEU A 555 5.45 13.08 -33.13
C LEU A 555 4.70 12.96 -31.80
N VAL A 556 5.00 11.92 -31.00
CA VAL A 556 4.40 11.75 -29.68
C VAL A 556 4.75 12.90 -28.73
N GLN A 557 5.97 13.43 -28.80
CA GLN A 557 6.35 14.60 -27.99
C GLN A 557 5.59 15.86 -28.43
N ASP A 558 5.48 16.09 -29.74
CA ASP A 558 4.71 17.22 -30.30
C ASP A 558 3.23 17.15 -29.90
N LEU A 559 2.62 15.97 -29.96
CA LEU A 559 1.23 15.76 -29.53
C LEU A 559 1.04 15.96 -28.02
N ARG A 560 2.02 15.57 -27.20
CA ARG A 560 2.02 15.81 -25.76
C ARG A 560 2.15 17.30 -25.44
N ALA A 561 3.02 18.01 -26.13
CA ALA A 561 3.18 19.46 -26.01
C ALA A 561 1.89 20.18 -26.41
N PHE A 562 1.32 19.85 -27.57
CA PHE A 562 0.06 20.42 -28.07
C PHE A 562 -1.10 20.26 -27.09
N LYS A 563 -1.20 19.08 -26.46
CA LYS A 563 -2.21 18.81 -25.44
C LYS A 563 -2.04 19.73 -24.21
N HIS A 564 -0.80 19.92 -23.74
CA HIS A 564 -0.51 20.71 -22.55
C HIS A 564 -0.85 22.19 -22.74
N THR A 565 -0.71 22.71 -23.95
CA THR A 565 -1.11 24.09 -24.28
C THR A 565 -2.64 24.27 -24.21
N ASN A 566 -3.43 23.32 -24.76
CA ASN A 566 -4.88 23.49 -24.94
C ASN A 566 -5.76 23.07 -23.75
N LEU A 567 -5.41 22.01 -23.01
CA LEU A 567 -6.19 21.57 -21.82
C LEU A 567 -6.08 22.54 -20.64
N THR A 568 -5.05 23.37 -20.67
CA THR A 568 -4.76 24.43 -19.72
C THR A 568 -5.54 25.71 -20.05
N GLU A 569 -5.69 26.01 -21.34
CA GLU A 569 -6.47 27.14 -21.84
C GLU A 569 -7.99 26.98 -21.59
N TYR A 570 -8.51 25.74 -21.65
CA TYR A 570 -9.93 25.46 -21.38
C TYR A 570 -10.32 25.60 -19.90
N SER A 571 -9.36 25.48 -18.96
CA SER A 571 -9.60 25.83 -17.54
C SER A 571 -9.74 27.34 -17.31
N THR A 572 -9.40 28.17 -18.30
CA THR A 572 -9.39 29.64 -18.19
C THR A 572 -10.61 30.30 -18.83
N GLN A 573 -11.55 29.53 -19.40
CA GLN A 573 -12.83 30.05 -19.91
C GLN A 573 -13.96 29.99 -18.87
N ARG A 574 -13.81 30.74 -17.78
CA ARG A 574 -14.94 31.31 -17.00
C ARG A 574 -14.62 32.74 -16.56
N LEU A 575 -14.29 33.59 -17.52
CA LEU A 575 -14.31 35.05 -17.37
C LEU A 575 -15.75 35.58 -17.53
N SER A 576 -16.65 35.28 -16.59
CA SER A 576 -17.97 35.95 -16.54
C SER A 576 -18.60 36.10 -15.15
N HIS A 577 -17.83 36.05 -14.06
CA HIS A 577 -18.37 36.29 -12.71
C HIS A 577 -17.55 37.23 -11.81
N VAL A 578 -16.79 38.17 -12.39
CA VAL A 578 -16.07 39.23 -11.62
C VAL A 578 -16.83 40.57 -11.63
N ARG A 579 -18.16 40.53 -11.52
CA ARG A 579 -18.98 41.73 -11.25
C ARG A 579 -19.99 41.48 -10.13
N HIS A 580 -19.47 41.14 -8.96
CA HIS A 580 -19.97 41.62 -7.67
C HIS A 580 -19.17 40.90 -6.58
N VAL A 581 -18.32 41.64 -5.89
CA VAL A 581 -18.31 41.80 -4.42
C VAL A 581 -17.11 42.70 -4.13
N LEU A 582 -17.38 44.02 -4.12
CA LEU A 582 -16.64 44.97 -3.32
C LEU A 582 -17.54 45.31 -2.13
N ALA A 583 -17.03 45.08 -0.93
CA ALA A 583 -17.25 45.84 0.32
C ALA A 583 -17.21 44.87 1.51
N THR A 584 -16.17 44.96 2.33
CA THR A 584 -16.29 45.57 3.67
C THR A 584 -14.92 45.63 4.38
N HIS A 585 -14.53 46.87 4.64
CA HIS A 585 -13.69 47.44 5.69
C HIS A 585 -12.21 47.06 5.93
N PRO A 586 -11.36 48.09 6.20
CA PRO A 586 -9.99 47.94 6.65
C PRO A 586 -9.93 47.96 8.18
N ASP A 587 -9.24 47.00 8.80
CA ASP A 587 -8.79 47.16 10.18
C ASP A 587 -7.28 47.41 10.21
N ALA A 588 -6.96 48.70 10.28
CA ALA A 588 -5.69 49.18 10.79
C ALA A 588 -5.67 48.99 12.31
N ASN A 589 -4.77 48.14 12.80
CA ASN A 589 -4.03 48.29 14.06
C ASN A 589 -3.12 47.08 14.27
N ALA A 590 -1.93 47.10 13.65
CA ALA A 590 -0.82 46.24 14.03
C ALA A 590 0.27 47.10 14.66
N THR A 591 0.44 46.93 15.97
CA THR A 591 1.50 47.47 16.80
C THR A 591 2.88 47.21 16.18
N MET A 592 3.73 48.23 16.13
CA MET A 592 5.08 48.19 15.54
C MET A 592 5.96 47.15 16.26
N SER A 593 6.03 45.96 15.69
CA SER A 593 7.14 45.03 15.88
C SER A 593 8.09 45.21 14.70
N ASN A 594 9.39 45.34 14.95
CA ASN A 594 10.37 45.40 13.88
C ASN A 594 10.30 44.11 13.04
N PRO A 595 10.34 44.19 11.71
CA PRO A 595 10.28 43.01 10.86
C PRO A 595 11.47 42.10 11.12
N LYS A 596 11.23 40.79 11.08
CA LYS A 596 12.29 39.79 11.29
C LYS A 596 13.07 39.54 10.01
N PHE A 597 12.39 39.58 8.87
CA PHE A 597 12.97 39.32 7.55
C PHE A 597 12.66 40.45 6.57
N GLN A 598 13.63 40.79 5.72
CA GLN A 598 13.49 41.79 4.67
C GLN A 598 13.82 41.16 3.31
N ILE A 599 12.89 41.19 2.35
CA ILE A 599 13.07 40.61 1.01
C ILE A 599 13.54 41.69 0.04
N SER A 600 14.69 41.48 -0.61
CA SER A 600 15.20 42.38 -1.66
C SER A 600 14.32 42.39 -2.91
N HIS A 601 14.36 43.49 -3.68
CA HIS A 601 13.71 43.57 -4.98
C HIS A 601 14.07 42.39 -5.90
N LYS A 602 15.35 42.03 -5.96
CA LYS A 602 15.85 40.95 -6.82
C LYS A 602 15.20 39.61 -6.48
N ALA A 603 15.22 39.22 -5.20
CA ALA A 603 14.61 37.97 -4.76
C ALA A 603 13.11 37.96 -5.04
N TYR A 604 12.42 39.06 -4.73
CA TYR A 604 10.98 39.19 -4.97
C TYR A 604 10.63 39.06 -6.46
N THR A 605 11.34 39.77 -7.33
CA THR A 605 11.10 39.74 -8.78
C THR A 605 11.31 38.35 -9.37
N LYS A 606 12.33 37.60 -8.93
CA LYS A 606 12.54 36.21 -9.37
C LYS A 606 11.40 35.27 -8.95
N LEU A 607 10.85 35.43 -7.75
CA LEU A 607 9.70 34.64 -7.27
C LEU A 607 8.48 34.87 -8.17
N ILE A 608 8.18 36.15 -8.46
CA ILE A 608 7.03 36.54 -9.28
C ILE A 608 7.23 36.14 -10.74
N LEU A 609 8.43 36.33 -11.31
CA LEU A 609 8.75 35.90 -12.67
C LEU A 609 8.63 34.38 -12.81
N HIS A 610 9.09 33.61 -11.82
CA HIS A 610 8.99 32.16 -11.87
C HIS A 610 7.52 31.69 -11.92
N ALA A 611 6.68 32.22 -11.03
CA ALA A 611 5.25 31.92 -11.02
C ALA A 611 4.53 32.41 -12.29
N ALA A 612 4.95 33.56 -12.84
CA ALA A 612 4.35 34.14 -14.04
C ALA A 612 4.80 33.46 -15.35
N LYS A 613 6.00 32.89 -15.40
CA LYS A 613 6.50 32.11 -16.55
C LYS A 613 5.75 30.80 -16.69
N TYR A 614 5.41 30.16 -15.56
CA TYR A 614 4.68 28.90 -15.50
C TYR A 614 3.34 29.03 -14.74
N PRO A 615 2.40 29.86 -15.23
CA PRO A 615 1.14 30.12 -14.50
C PRO A 615 0.23 28.90 -14.38
N HIS A 616 0.52 27.86 -15.17
CA HIS A 616 -0.23 26.63 -15.28
C HIS A 616 0.34 25.46 -14.47
N ALA A 617 1.51 25.67 -13.84
CA ALA A 617 2.25 24.62 -13.15
C ALA A 617 2.62 25.07 -11.72
N PRO A 618 2.70 24.13 -10.76
CA PRO A 618 3.27 24.47 -9.47
C PRO A 618 4.78 24.72 -9.63
N VAL A 619 5.26 25.84 -9.10
CA VAL A 619 6.69 26.17 -9.13
C VAL A 619 7.30 26.14 -7.73
N ASN A 620 8.59 25.86 -7.62
CA ASN A 620 9.30 25.96 -6.35
C ASN A 620 10.74 26.47 -6.47
N GLY A 621 11.31 26.86 -5.32
CA GLY A 621 12.70 27.26 -5.26
C GLY A 621 13.16 27.59 -3.84
N VAL A 622 14.39 28.11 -3.74
CA VAL A 622 15.03 28.44 -2.46
C VAL A 622 15.43 29.91 -2.39
N LEU A 623 15.48 30.42 -1.17
CA LEU A 623 15.81 31.81 -0.85
C LEU A 623 17.20 31.88 -0.23
N LEU A 624 18.01 32.81 -0.72
CA LEU A 624 19.40 33.03 -0.33
C LEU A 624 19.54 34.31 0.48
N GLY A 625 20.40 34.28 1.50
CA GLY A 625 20.78 35.49 2.22
C GLY A 625 21.85 35.21 3.27
N GLU A 626 22.21 36.27 4.01
CA GLU A 626 23.13 36.17 5.12
C GLU A 626 22.37 35.81 6.40
N PRO A 627 22.81 34.79 7.16
CA PRO A 627 22.12 34.36 8.38
C PRO A 627 22.28 35.35 9.55
N SER A 628 23.00 36.46 9.37
CA SER A 628 23.33 37.47 10.38
C SER A 628 22.74 38.83 9.99
N GLY A 629 21.86 39.38 10.83
CA GLY A 629 21.27 40.71 10.64
C GLY A 629 19.95 40.86 11.41
N GLU A 630 19.59 42.10 11.77
CA GLU A 630 18.26 42.44 12.32
C GLU A 630 17.74 43.68 11.56
N PRO A 631 16.87 43.52 10.53
CA PRO A 631 16.28 42.29 10.01
C PRO A 631 17.26 41.41 9.21
N ILE A 632 16.93 40.12 9.07
CA ILE A 632 17.64 39.20 8.19
C ILE A 632 17.27 39.50 6.72
N VAL A 633 18.28 39.80 5.89
CA VAL A 633 18.07 40.20 4.50
C VAL A 633 18.12 39.00 3.56
N ILE A 634 17.04 38.81 2.79
CA ILE A 634 16.94 37.81 1.72
C ILE A 634 17.41 38.48 0.42
N ALA A 635 18.65 38.21 0.06
CA ALA A 635 19.38 38.89 -1.02
C ALA A 635 19.05 38.35 -2.41
N ASP A 636 18.72 37.05 -2.54
CA ASP A 636 18.42 36.44 -3.83
C ASP A 636 17.48 35.24 -3.72
N ALA A 637 16.98 34.76 -4.86
CA ALA A 637 16.23 33.52 -4.98
C ALA A 637 16.76 32.67 -6.13
N VAL A 638 16.71 31.35 -5.95
CA VAL A 638 17.08 30.36 -6.96
C VAL A 638 15.83 29.55 -7.33
N PRO A 639 15.28 29.74 -8.55
CA PRO A 639 14.23 28.90 -9.13
C PRO A 639 14.71 27.46 -9.32
N LEU A 640 13.93 26.48 -8.87
CA LEU A 640 14.26 25.06 -8.99
C LEU A 640 13.38 24.39 -10.05
N LEU A 641 12.18 23.95 -9.69
CA LEU A 641 11.38 23.08 -10.56
C LEU A 641 10.02 23.70 -10.91
N HIS A 642 9.51 23.39 -12.10
CA HIS A 642 8.16 23.73 -12.57
C HIS A 642 7.39 22.52 -13.13
N GLN A 643 8.05 21.45 -13.58
CA GLN A 643 7.35 20.29 -14.13
C GLN A 643 7.03 19.27 -13.03
N TRP A 644 8.04 18.85 -12.25
CA TRP A 644 7.92 17.72 -11.32
C TRP A 644 8.35 18.06 -9.89
N THR A 645 7.69 19.03 -9.27
CA THR A 645 8.00 19.56 -7.91
C THR A 645 7.95 18.55 -6.76
N SER A 646 7.53 17.30 -6.99
CA SER A 646 7.45 16.22 -6.00
C SER A 646 8.45 15.08 -6.16
N LEU A 647 9.28 15.07 -7.23
CA LEU A 647 10.27 14.02 -7.49
C LEU A 647 11.62 14.34 -6.84
N SER A 648 12.15 13.37 -6.08
CA SER A 648 13.35 13.54 -5.21
C SER A 648 14.69 13.74 -5.93
N PRO A 649 15.02 13.04 -7.05
CA PRO A 649 16.38 13.11 -7.59
C PRO A 649 16.77 14.49 -8.13
N MET A 650 15.91 15.12 -8.94
CA MET A 650 16.20 16.45 -9.52
C MET A 650 16.16 17.52 -8.44
N MET A 651 15.25 17.40 -7.48
CA MET A 651 15.19 18.32 -6.35
C MET A 651 16.43 18.24 -5.45
N GLU A 652 16.94 17.03 -5.19
CA GLU A 652 18.17 16.83 -4.39
C GLU A 652 19.39 17.43 -5.09
N ILE A 653 19.54 17.19 -6.40
CA ILE A 653 20.64 17.76 -7.19
C ILE A 653 20.53 19.28 -7.27
N GLY A 654 19.36 19.82 -7.60
CA GLY A 654 19.12 21.26 -7.68
C GLY A 654 19.38 21.96 -6.34
N LEU A 655 18.97 21.35 -5.23
CA LEU A 655 19.20 21.88 -3.88
C LEU A 655 20.70 21.88 -3.50
N ASP A 656 21.44 20.83 -3.87
CA ASP A 656 22.88 20.73 -3.60
C ASP A 656 23.66 21.77 -4.44
N LEU A 657 23.34 21.91 -5.72
CA LEU A 657 23.92 22.92 -6.60
C LEU A 657 23.60 24.34 -6.13
N ALA A 658 22.35 24.61 -5.73
CA ALA A 658 21.95 25.90 -5.17
C ALA A 658 22.67 26.20 -3.85
N ARG A 659 22.94 25.18 -3.02
CA ARG A 659 23.74 25.32 -1.80
C ARG A 659 25.19 25.68 -2.11
N THR A 660 25.84 24.95 -3.01
CA THR A 660 27.22 25.27 -3.44
C THR A 660 27.31 26.66 -4.04
N HIS A 661 26.30 27.08 -4.81
CA HIS A 661 26.22 28.43 -5.35
C HIS A 661 26.10 29.48 -4.24
N ALA A 662 25.21 29.27 -3.27
CA ALA A 662 25.06 30.16 -2.13
C ALA A 662 26.38 30.30 -1.36
N GLU A 663 27.06 29.20 -1.07
CA GLU A 663 28.36 29.16 -0.38
C GLU A 663 29.44 29.92 -1.16
N SER A 664 29.45 29.79 -2.50
CA SER A 664 30.40 30.52 -3.35
C SER A 664 30.25 32.04 -3.30
N MET A 665 29.06 32.54 -2.92
CA MET A 665 28.76 33.96 -2.75
C MET A 665 28.78 34.40 -1.27
N GLY A 666 29.19 33.52 -0.34
CA GLY A 666 29.17 33.80 1.09
C GLY A 666 27.77 33.83 1.72
N MET A 667 26.75 33.32 1.02
CA MET A 667 25.35 33.27 1.47
C MET A 667 24.96 31.86 1.90
N LYS A 668 23.79 31.74 2.56
CA LYS A 668 23.18 30.45 2.93
C LYS A 668 21.74 30.37 2.44
N LEU A 669 21.23 29.14 2.38
CA LEU A 669 19.80 28.88 2.16
C LEU A 669 19.02 29.26 3.43
N LEU A 670 18.16 30.27 3.33
CA LEU A 670 17.37 30.78 4.47
C LEU A 670 15.90 30.34 4.43
N GLY A 671 15.38 29.99 3.26
CA GLY A 671 13.98 29.62 3.12
C GLY A 671 13.65 28.91 1.81
N TYR A 672 12.41 28.44 1.73
CA TYR A 672 11.83 27.76 0.58
C TYR A 672 10.63 28.55 0.06
N TYR A 673 10.38 28.57 -1.25
CA TYR A 673 9.15 29.13 -1.79
C TYR A 673 8.45 28.14 -2.73
N GLN A 674 7.12 28.28 -2.83
CA GLN A 674 6.31 27.54 -3.78
C GLN A 674 5.13 28.39 -4.28
N ALA A 675 4.68 28.16 -5.51
CA ALA A 675 3.37 28.59 -5.99
C ALA A 675 2.50 27.37 -6.30
N THR A 676 1.20 27.45 -6.00
CA THR A 676 0.24 26.35 -6.20
C THR A 676 -0.42 26.43 -7.57
N GLN A 677 -0.83 25.26 -8.09
CA GLN A 677 -1.42 25.09 -9.43
C GLN A 677 -2.88 25.54 -9.54
N ARG A 678 -3.60 25.66 -8.41
CA ARG A 678 -5.02 25.98 -8.34
C ARG A 678 -5.27 27.30 -7.63
N LEU A 679 -6.09 28.15 -8.24
CA LEU A 679 -6.54 29.43 -7.70
C LEU A 679 -7.54 29.27 -6.54
N ASP A 680 -8.24 28.12 -6.48
CA ASP A 680 -9.31 27.83 -5.51
C ASP A 680 -8.86 26.91 -4.36
N ASP A 681 -7.63 26.41 -4.41
CA ASP A 681 -7.11 25.54 -3.35
C ASP A 681 -6.63 26.42 -2.18
N ASP A 682 -7.34 26.33 -1.06
CA ASP A 682 -6.85 26.67 0.29
C ASP A 682 -5.64 25.79 0.71
N GLU A 683 -5.03 25.02 -0.22
CA GLU A 683 -3.88 24.17 0.03
C GLU A 683 -2.67 25.03 0.38
N GLY A 684 -2.31 24.99 1.66
CA GLY A 684 -1.13 25.64 2.20
C GLY A 684 0.20 25.00 1.74
N LEU A 685 1.22 25.12 2.59
CA LEU A 685 2.55 24.57 2.31
C LEU A 685 2.50 23.06 2.05
N SER A 686 3.00 22.61 0.90
CA SER A 686 2.99 21.20 0.50
C SER A 686 3.84 20.32 1.44
N ALA A 687 3.57 19.02 1.51
CA ALA A 687 4.37 18.09 2.33
C ALA A 687 5.87 18.08 1.94
N VAL A 688 6.17 18.31 0.66
CA VAL A 688 7.55 18.44 0.15
C VAL A 688 8.17 19.74 0.66
N GLY A 689 7.47 20.86 0.54
CA GLY A 689 7.89 22.15 1.10
C GLY A 689 8.13 22.08 2.61
N GLN A 690 7.24 21.41 3.35
CA GLN A 690 7.41 21.19 4.80
C GLN A 690 8.70 20.44 5.10
N LYS A 691 8.97 19.33 4.40
CA LYS A 691 10.17 18.52 4.60
C LYS A 691 11.46 19.28 4.29
N ILE A 692 11.47 20.07 3.21
CA ILE A 692 12.63 20.89 2.82
C ILE A 692 12.87 21.98 3.86
N THR A 693 11.84 22.72 4.27
CA THR A 693 12.00 23.76 5.29
C THR A 693 12.44 23.17 6.63
N THR A 694 11.96 21.98 7.01
CA THR A 694 12.44 21.27 8.20
C THR A 694 13.93 20.88 8.07
N ASN A 695 14.38 20.45 6.89
CA ASN A 695 15.80 20.15 6.65
C ASN A 695 16.67 21.42 6.71
N LEU A 696 16.20 22.53 6.14
CA LEU A 696 16.89 23.83 6.20
C LEU A 696 17.09 24.30 7.66
N ARG A 697 16.18 23.93 8.57
CA ARG A 697 16.29 24.28 10.00
C ARG A 697 17.46 23.64 10.73
N GLU A 698 17.97 22.52 10.23
CA GLU A 698 19.19 21.91 10.79
C GLU A 698 20.40 22.86 10.65
N HIS A 699 20.37 23.74 9.64
CA HIS A 699 21.46 24.65 9.31
C HIS A 699 21.15 26.12 9.64
N PHE A 700 19.87 26.51 9.62
CA PHE A 700 19.38 27.84 9.97
C PHE A 700 18.07 27.73 10.76
N LYS A 701 18.15 27.89 12.10
CA LYS A 701 17.03 27.67 13.04
C LYS A 701 15.75 28.42 12.66
N ASP A 702 15.89 29.61 12.07
CA ASP A 702 14.80 30.49 11.69
C ASP A 702 14.31 30.27 10.25
N ALA A 703 14.67 29.17 9.61
CA ALA A 703 14.21 28.87 8.25
C ALA A 703 12.68 28.83 8.14
N PHE A 704 12.18 29.41 7.05
CA PHE A 704 10.77 29.66 6.77
C PHE A 704 10.39 29.18 5.36
N ALA A 705 9.09 29.15 5.08
CA ALA A 705 8.58 28.96 3.73
C ALA A 705 7.65 30.10 3.31
N LEU A 706 7.63 30.42 2.01
CA LEU A 706 6.70 31.37 1.40
C LEU A 706 5.82 30.63 0.37
N VAL A 707 4.50 30.76 0.50
CA VAL A 707 3.56 30.32 -0.53
C VAL A 707 3.09 31.54 -1.29
N ILE A 708 3.26 31.51 -2.62
CA ILE A 708 2.79 32.57 -3.51
C ILE A 708 1.31 32.34 -3.77
N ASP A 709 0.49 33.34 -3.46
CA ASP A 709 -0.94 33.32 -3.72
C ASP A 709 -1.24 33.85 -5.13
N SER A 710 -1.51 32.92 -6.04
CA SER A 710 -1.80 33.21 -7.44
C SER A 710 -3.07 34.07 -7.63
N SER A 711 -4.00 34.09 -6.66
CA SER A 711 -5.22 34.91 -6.74
C SER A 711 -4.95 36.40 -6.52
N SER A 712 -3.92 36.72 -5.72
CA SER A 712 -3.54 38.09 -5.37
C SER A 712 -2.34 38.62 -6.16
N ILE A 713 -1.75 37.81 -7.07
CA ILE A 713 -0.61 38.23 -7.90
C ILE A 713 -0.93 39.42 -8.82
N ALA A 714 -2.19 39.59 -9.20
CA ALA A 714 -2.67 40.72 -10.00
C ALA A 714 -2.99 41.98 -9.16
N SER A 715 -2.99 41.89 -7.83
CA SER A 715 -3.25 43.01 -6.93
C SER A 715 -2.02 43.92 -6.82
N THR A 716 -2.22 45.24 -6.91
CA THR A 716 -1.14 46.24 -6.94
C THR A 716 -0.69 46.76 -5.58
N THR A 717 -1.37 46.38 -4.48
CA THR A 717 -1.20 47.02 -3.17
C THR A 717 -0.55 46.16 -2.09
N THR A 718 -0.58 44.83 -2.21
CA THR A 718 -0.03 43.91 -1.21
C THR A 718 0.76 42.77 -1.86
N PRO A 719 1.93 42.38 -1.32
CA PRO A 719 2.69 41.26 -1.85
C PRO A 719 1.87 39.96 -1.69
N PRO A 720 1.75 39.13 -2.76
CA PRO A 720 0.98 37.89 -2.76
C PRO A 720 1.76 36.75 -2.08
N LEU A 721 2.30 37.00 -0.88
CA LEU A 721 3.19 36.08 -0.19
C LEU A 721 2.62 35.70 1.18
N ILE A 722 2.40 34.41 1.37
CA ILE A 722 1.89 33.84 2.62
C ILE A 722 3.05 33.13 3.35
N PRO A 723 3.57 33.70 4.45
CA PRO A 723 4.65 33.07 5.19
C PRO A 723 4.19 31.91 6.07
N TYR A 724 5.02 30.89 6.15
CA TYR A 724 4.92 29.76 7.06
C TYR A 724 6.13 29.78 8.00
N THR A 725 5.88 30.12 9.26
CA THR A 725 6.90 30.28 10.31
C THR A 725 6.57 29.37 11.50
N SER A 726 7.40 29.34 12.56
CA SER A 726 7.28 28.47 13.75
C SER A 726 7.69 27.01 13.56
N SER A 727 8.00 26.30 14.66
CA SER A 727 8.41 24.88 14.67
C SER A 727 7.48 23.97 13.85
N ASN A 728 6.19 24.30 13.82
CA ASN A 728 5.16 23.51 13.16
C ASN A 728 4.78 24.02 11.76
N LEU A 729 5.51 25.02 11.22
CA LEU A 729 5.23 25.66 9.92
C LEU A 729 3.76 26.09 9.82
N THR A 730 3.37 26.97 10.74
CA THR A 730 2.02 27.54 10.79
C THR A 730 1.92 28.75 9.86
N ARG A 731 0.77 28.88 9.17
CA ARG A 731 0.45 30.04 8.34
C ARG A 731 0.49 31.31 9.20
N ALA A 732 1.20 32.34 8.75
CA ALA A 732 1.33 33.63 9.41
C ALA A 732 0.96 34.77 8.44
N SER A 733 0.68 35.95 8.97
CA SER A 733 0.50 37.16 8.16
C SER A 733 1.86 37.67 7.67
N PHE A 734 1.91 38.17 6.42
CA PHE A 734 3.14 38.75 5.85
C PHE A 734 3.70 39.87 6.72
N SER A 735 2.89 40.90 7.01
CA SER A 735 3.21 41.95 7.98
C SER A 735 2.68 41.56 9.37
N PRO A 736 3.43 41.80 10.48
CA PRO A 736 4.68 42.56 10.60
C PRO A 736 5.97 41.72 10.46
N THR A 737 5.89 40.41 10.17
CA THR A 737 7.06 39.50 10.24
C THR A 737 8.03 39.68 9.07
N PHE A 738 7.50 39.96 7.88
CA PHE A 738 8.23 40.17 6.64
C PHE A 738 7.93 41.56 6.08
N THR A 739 8.94 42.19 5.50
CA THR A 739 8.81 43.43 4.71
C THR A 739 9.58 43.31 3.40
N LEU A 740 9.14 44.04 2.38
CA LEU A 740 9.95 44.26 1.18
C LEU A 740 10.98 45.36 1.47
N ALA A 741 12.18 45.25 0.91
CA ALA A 741 13.22 46.25 1.08
C ALA A 741 12.81 47.61 0.50
N GLU A 742 12.15 47.59 -0.66
CA GLU A 742 11.63 48.76 -1.35
C GLU A 742 10.11 48.69 -1.50
N ALA A 743 9.42 49.81 -1.28
CA ALA A 743 7.96 49.89 -1.34
C ALA A 743 7.40 49.74 -2.77
N ASP A 744 8.22 50.08 -3.78
CA ASP A 744 7.87 50.02 -5.20
C ASP A 744 8.17 48.64 -5.83
N SER A 745 8.74 47.71 -5.07
CA SER A 745 9.15 46.38 -5.56
C SER A 745 8.02 45.59 -6.19
N VAL A 746 6.79 45.72 -5.67
CA VAL A 746 5.59 45.09 -6.26
C VAL A 746 5.32 45.62 -7.67
N GLN A 747 5.34 46.95 -7.84
CA GLN A 747 5.04 47.58 -9.13
C GLN A 747 6.13 47.30 -10.17
N ARG A 748 7.40 47.35 -9.76
CA ARG A 748 8.54 47.04 -10.64
C ARG A 748 8.55 45.58 -11.07
N ALA A 749 8.30 44.63 -10.17
CA ALA A 749 8.23 43.22 -10.54
C ALA A 749 7.09 42.94 -11.53
N LEU A 750 5.90 43.52 -11.30
CA LEU A 750 4.78 43.41 -12.25
C LEU A 750 5.08 44.06 -13.60
N ALA A 751 5.84 45.16 -13.62
CA ALA A 751 6.29 45.77 -14.86
C ALA A 751 7.26 44.86 -15.64
N SER A 752 8.17 44.16 -14.94
CA SER A 752 9.06 43.16 -15.56
C SER A 752 8.30 41.97 -16.13
N VAL A 753 7.27 41.47 -15.45
CA VAL A 753 6.40 40.39 -15.98
C VAL A 753 5.71 40.80 -17.28
N ARG A 754 5.31 42.07 -17.41
CA ARG A 754 4.66 42.58 -18.64
C ARG A 754 5.60 42.71 -19.84
N LYS A 755 6.92 42.61 -19.62
CA LYS A 755 7.91 42.60 -20.71
C LYS A 755 8.15 41.15 -21.12
N ASP A 756 7.60 40.74 -22.26
CA ASP A 756 7.78 39.38 -22.81
C ASP A 756 9.26 38.94 -22.89
N SER A 757 10.18 39.89 -23.10
CA SER A 757 11.62 39.63 -23.14
C SER A 757 12.20 39.14 -21.81
N ALA A 758 11.63 39.55 -20.68
CA ALA A 758 12.11 39.14 -19.35
C ALA A 758 11.66 37.71 -19.01
N LEU A 759 10.45 37.31 -19.42
CA LEU A 759 9.95 35.95 -19.24
C LEU A 759 10.70 34.94 -20.12
N ASN A 760 11.09 35.34 -21.33
CA ASN A 760 11.83 34.48 -22.26
C ASN A 760 13.30 34.29 -21.87
N THR A 761 13.91 35.26 -21.17
CA THR A 761 15.32 35.16 -20.74
C THR A 761 15.48 34.54 -19.36
N PHE A 762 14.46 34.60 -18.52
CA PHE A 762 14.44 33.94 -17.23
C PHE A 762 14.35 32.42 -17.38
N GLY A 763 15.06 31.66 -16.56
CA GLY A 763 14.91 30.20 -16.52
C GLY A 763 15.21 29.58 -15.16
N ASP A 764 14.63 28.41 -14.92
CA ASP A 764 14.79 27.61 -13.70
C ASP A 764 15.68 26.36 -13.92
N PHE A 765 15.81 25.51 -12.91
CA PHE A 765 16.65 24.31 -13.02
C PHE A 765 16.10 23.30 -14.02
N ASP A 766 14.76 23.15 -14.12
CA ASP A 766 14.14 22.31 -15.15
C ASP A 766 14.49 22.83 -16.56
N ASP A 767 14.42 24.14 -16.80
CA ASP A 767 14.85 24.74 -18.08
C ASP A 767 16.32 24.46 -18.40
N HIS A 768 17.19 24.48 -17.38
CA HIS A 768 18.61 24.15 -17.55
C HIS A 768 18.86 22.67 -17.90
N LEU A 769 18.01 21.77 -17.41
CA LEU A 769 18.10 20.35 -17.76
C LEU A 769 17.68 20.11 -19.23
N GLU A 770 16.81 20.95 -19.78
CA GLU A 770 16.42 20.91 -21.18
C GLU A 770 17.43 21.64 -22.09
N ASP A 771 17.93 22.79 -21.65
CA ASP A 771 18.96 23.59 -22.33
C ASP A 771 20.03 24.07 -21.33
N VAL A 772 21.19 23.41 -21.38
CA VAL A 772 22.33 23.72 -20.50
C VAL A 772 22.89 25.13 -20.68
N SER A 773 22.49 25.87 -21.72
CA SER A 773 22.85 27.28 -21.91
C SER A 773 22.10 28.23 -20.97
N VAL A 774 21.01 27.77 -20.36
CA VAL A 774 20.21 28.53 -19.39
C VAL A 774 20.95 28.63 -18.06
N ASP A 775 21.34 29.84 -17.65
CA ASP A 775 21.93 30.11 -16.33
C ASP A 775 20.83 30.31 -15.26
N TRP A 776 20.33 29.20 -14.74
CA TRP A 776 19.26 29.16 -13.73
C TRP A 776 19.69 29.64 -12.34
N LEU A 777 20.98 29.54 -11.99
CA LEU A 777 21.50 29.98 -10.69
C LEU A 777 21.44 31.51 -10.59
N ARG A 778 21.78 32.20 -11.69
CA ARG A 778 21.68 33.67 -11.76
C ARG A 778 20.31 34.15 -12.23
N GLY A 779 19.56 33.27 -12.89
CA GLY A 779 18.19 33.49 -13.37
C GLY A 779 18.10 34.08 -14.77
N GLY A 780 19.12 33.90 -15.61
CA GLY A 780 19.12 34.28 -17.04
C GLY A 780 19.03 35.78 -17.38
N ILE A 781 18.87 36.67 -16.38
CA ILE A 781 18.77 38.12 -16.60
C ILE A 781 20.18 38.70 -16.82
N TRP A 782 20.59 38.81 -18.08
CA TRP A 782 21.74 39.62 -18.48
C TRP A 782 21.42 41.11 -18.24
N GLY A 783 22.40 41.81 -17.66
CA GLY A 783 22.23 43.11 -17.02
C GLY A 783 21.65 44.22 -17.90
N ASP A 784 20.70 44.93 -17.31
CA ASP A 784 20.68 46.40 -17.15
C ASP A 784 19.41 46.86 -16.38
N GLU A 785 18.41 45.99 -16.18
CA GLU A 785 17.18 46.33 -15.43
C GLU A 785 17.32 46.37 -13.90
N PHE A 786 18.42 45.85 -13.35
CA PHE A 786 18.68 45.83 -11.89
C PHE A 786 19.79 46.82 -11.45
N LYS A 787 20.25 47.68 -12.37
CA LYS A 787 20.99 48.91 -12.04
C LYS A 787 20.01 50.07 -12.05
N GLY A 788 19.31 50.26 -10.94
CA GLY A 788 18.41 51.38 -10.71
C GLY A 788 18.11 51.50 -9.23
#